data_AF-W9T415-F1
#
_entry.id   AF-W9T415-F1
#
_cell.length_a   1.000
_cell.length_b   1.000
_cell.length_c   1.000
_cell.angle_alpha   90.00
_cell.angle_beta   90.00
_cell.angle_gamma   90.00
#
_symmetry.space_group_name_H-M   'P 1'
#
loop_
_entity.id
_entity.type
_entity.pdbx_description
1 polymer ?
#
loop_
_entity_poly.entity_id
_entity_poly.type
_entity_poly.pdbx_seq_one_letter_code
_entity_poly.pdbx_strand_id
1 'polypeptide(L)'
;MTTTISPPPQWSRRRAEKARRLDQVRSLADGVVLPSERIVEALELLIAPGDRVVLEGNNQKQADFLSRSLAKADPGKLHDLHMIMPSVSRAEHLDLFERQIARKLDFSFAGPQSLRISQLLEDGLLEVGAIHTYIELYSRLLVDLIPNVALVAGFQADRHGNIYTGPSTEDTPALVEPTAFSDGIVIVQVNEIVDELPRVDIPASWVDFVVVADKPFYIEPLFTRDPRHIKPVHVLMAMMAIRGIYEKHNVQSLNHGIGFNTAAIELILPTYGESLGLKGKICRNWTLNPHPTLIPAIETGWVESVHCFGTELGMENYIAQRPDVFFTGRDGSMRSNRMMCQLAGQYAVDLFIGATLQVDGDGHSSTVTRGRLAGFGGAPNMGHDPRGRRHPTPAWLDMAMPGGEAPVTMLERGKKLVVQMVETFQEGGKPTFVEQLDAVDVAKKSGMPLAPIMIYGDDVTHLLTEEGIAYLYKARSLEERQAMIAAVAGVTSIGLRHNPKDTERMRREADRPAGRPRHPPQRRHPRAARRQEHRRAGGVVRRPLQPACQVQELVMSALIARQAPTAAERLADLAVQALVDEADLSPKPGLVDRRGSGAHSDLHLGLMHASAQSLWPAFAAMADAARSEGRVSQALRETLGQLGRDGEAEMLRVTAGSTPIAARSGRWGCSARRRCWKAALRPAGSPPARPPWRGWTTRPRRTTRTATARGSAVATACSAPANRRSTAFPRSSSTACRNSWPVAAPAPASRTPGSMHCWRS
;
A
#
# COMPACT_ATOMS: atom_id res chain seq x y z
N MET A 1 27.85 -20.80 40.87
CA MET A 1 27.82 -19.52 41.61
C MET A 1 28.27 -18.43 40.65
N THR A 2 27.34 -17.67 40.08
CA THR A 2 27.64 -16.43 39.37
C THR A 2 27.77 -15.32 40.40
N THR A 3 28.97 -14.77 40.56
CA THR A 3 29.21 -13.62 41.43
C THR A 3 28.38 -12.44 40.92
N THR A 4 27.45 -11.94 41.74
CA THR A 4 26.68 -10.74 41.42
C THR A 4 27.60 -9.53 41.42
N ILE A 5 28.06 -9.14 40.23
CA ILE A 5 28.86 -7.92 40.03
C ILE A 5 27.94 -6.72 40.24
N SER A 6 28.00 -6.09 41.41
CA SER A 6 27.38 -4.78 41.65
C SER A 6 28.18 -3.71 40.90
N PRO A 7 27.62 -3.08 39.84
CA PRO A 7 28.35 -2.07 39.07
C PRO A 7 28.53 -0.76 39.87
N PRO A 8 29.65 -0.04 39.72
CA PRO A 8 29.87 1.22 40.44
C PRO A 8 28.77 2.26 40.13
N PRO A 9 28.26 3.02 41.12
CA PRO A 9 27.13 3.95 40.93
C PRO A 9 27.32 4.98 39.82
N GLN A 10 28.55 5.45 39.61
CA GLN A 10 28.87 6.41 38.55
C GLN A 10 28.65 5.86 37.12
N TRP A 11 28.72 4.53 36.95
CA TRP A 11 28.57 3.83 35.66
C TRP A 11 27.19 3.16 35.52
N SER A 12 26.33 3.21 36.54
CA SER A 12 25.00 2.59 36.57
C SER A 12 23.87 3.60 36.80
N ARG A 13 24.11 4.89 36.55
CA ARG A 13 23.15 5.98 36.79
C ARG A 13 21.79 5.77 36.11
N ARG A 14 21.76 5.32 34.84
CA ARG A 14 20.49 5.04 34.13
C ARG A 14 19.71 3.90 34.78
N ARG A 15 20.40 2.81 35.13
CA ARG A 15 19.82 1.68 35.88
C ARG A 15 19.24 2.10 37.23
N ALA A 16 19.95 2.95 37.96
CA ALA A 16 19.47 3.48 39.24
C ALA A 16 18.22 4.36 39.06
N GLU A 17 18.19 5.20 38.03
CA GLU A 17 17.03 6.01 37.68
C GLU A 17 15.83 5.16 37.24
N LYS A 18 16.03 4.15 36.37
CA LYS A 18 15.00 3.17 36.02
C LYS A 18 14.45 2.47 37.27
N ALA A 19 15.32 1.94 38.13
CA ALA A 19 14.91 1.29 39.37
C ALA A 19 14.10 2.22 40.29
N ARG A 20 14.47 3.50 40.40
CA ARG A 20 13.72 4.52 41.15
C ARG A 20 12.29 4.67 40.61
N ARG A 21 12.10 4.74 39.29
CA ARG A 21 10.77 4.88 38.67
C ARG A 21 9.94 3.59 38.74
N LEU A 22 10.55 2.42 38.57
CA LEU A 22 9.86 1.13 38.72
C LEU A 22 9.32 0.93 40.13
N ASP A 23 10.04 1.35 41.17
CA ASP A 23 9.58 1.23 42.56
C ASP A 23 8.37 2.13 42.86
N GLN A 24 8.24 3.29 42.18
CA GLN A 24 7.10 4.20 42.32
C GLN A 24 5.76 3.61 41.84
N VAL A 25 5.78 2.69 40.88
CA VAL A 25 4.57 1.97 40.39
C VAL A 25 4.43 0.56 40.96
N ARG A 26 5.31 0.13 41.87
CA ARG A 26 5.32 -1.25 42.38
C ARG A 26 4.09 -1.63 43.19
N SER A 27 3.40 -0.65 43.78
CA SER A 27 2.09 -0.82 44.44
C SER A 27 0.91 -0.67 43.48
N LEU A 28 1.16 -0.26 42.24
CA LEU A 28 0.16 -0.07 41.19
C LEU A 28 0.08 -1.28 40.24
N ALA A 29 1.20 -1.96 39.98
CA ALA A 29 1.29 -3.10 39.07
C ALA A 29 1.14 -4.46 39.79
N ASP A 30 0.46 -5.42 39.15
CA ASP A 30 0.52 -6.85 39.49
C ASP A 30 1.67 -7.51 38.70
N GLY A 31 2.87 -7.50 39.29
CA GLY A 31 4.10 -7.89 38.61
C GLY A 31 4.41 -6.95 37.45
N VAL A 32 4.26 -7.43 36.22
CA VAL A 32 4.41 -6.63 34.98
C VAL A 32 3.07 -6.05 34.47
N VAL A 33 1.94 -6.39 35.08
CA VAL A 33 0.62 -5.98 34.58
C VAL A 33 0.18 -4.67 35.24
N LEU A 34 0.01 -3.61 34.44
CA LEU A 34 -0.59 -2.35 34.89
C LEU A 34 -2.12 -2.36 34.73
N PRO A 35 -2.87 -1.79 35.70
CA PRO A 35 -4.32 -1.65 35.60
C PRO A 35 -4.71 -0.54 34.62
N SER A 36 -5.60 -0.86 33.69
CA SER A 36 -6.02 0.01 32.58
C SER A 36 -6.60 1.34 33.05
N GLU A 37 -7.36 1.34 34.14
CA GLU A 37 -8.04 2.51 34.69
C GLU A 37 -7.11 3.52 35.38
N ARG A 38 -5.88 3.13 35.74
CA ARG A 38 -4.87 4.03 36.33
C ARG A 38 -3.62 4.19 35.44
N ILE A 39 -3.71 3.85 34.15
CA ILE A 39 -2.61 3.99 33.19
C ILE A 39 -2.04 5.42 33.13
N VAL A 40 -2.86 6.46 33.28
CA VAL A 40 -2.40 7.86 33.27
C VAL A 40 -1.48 8.14 34.46
N GLU A 41 -1.82 7.64 35.64
CA GLU A 41 -0.99 7.77 36.85
C GLU A 41 0.31 6.96 36.71
N ALA A 42 0.27 5.77 36.10
CA ALA A 42 1.47 4.99 35.79
C ALA A 42 2.40 5.76 34.83
N LEU A 43 1.86 6.40 33.79
CA LEU A 43 2.63 7.21 32.84
C LEU A 43 3.25 8.45 33.52
N GLU A 44 2.52 9.12 34.41
CA GLU A 44 3.02 10.27 35.21
C GLU A 44 4.12 9.91 36.23
N LEU A 45 4.26 8.62 36.59
CA LEU A 45 5.31 8.12 37.48
C LEU A 45 6.51 7.51 36.73
N LEU A 46 6.26 6.90 35.56
CA LEU A 46 7.29 6.22 34.76
C LEU A 46 8.01 7.14 33.76
N ILE A 47 7.35 8.20 33.30
CA ILE A 47 7.92 9.23 32.42
C ILE A 47 8.36 10.41 33.29
N ALA A 48 9.46 11.06 32.93
CA ALA A 48 9.91 12.33 33.53
C ALA A 48 9.89 13.47 32.49
N PRO A 49 9.77 14.75 32.92
CA PRO A 49 9.94 15.89 32.03
C PRO A 49 11.24 15.83 31.23
N GLY A 50 11.16 16.19 29.95
CA GLY A 50 12.30 16.15 29.03
C GLY A 50 12.75 14.75 28.57
N ASP A 51 12.08 13.66 28.98
CA ASP A 51 12.36 12.32 28.47
C ASP A 51 12.16 12.23 26.95
N ARG A 52 12.97 11.38 26.32
CA ARG A 52 12.78 10.91 24.95
C ARG A 52 11.80 9.75 24.94
N VAL A 53 10.59 10.00 24.44
CA VAL A 53 9.50 9.04 24.41
C VAL A 53 9.30 8.57 22.98
N VAL A 54 9.68 7.33 22.71
CA VAL A 54 9.25 6.61 21.50
C VAL A 54 7.78 6.26 21.68
N LEU A 55 6.93 6.80 20.82
CA LEU A 55 5.50 6.49 20.82
C LEU A 55 5.15 5.80 19.49
N GLU A 56 4.58 4.61 19.59
CA GLU A 56 4.26 3.78 18.42
C GLU A 56 3.01 4.30 17.69
N GLY A 57 3.21 5.35 16.88
CA GLY A 57 2.48 5.51 15.64
C GLY A 57 3.28 4.87 14.52
N ASN A 58 3.00 3.63 14.16
CA ASN A 58 3.58 3.02 12.96
C ASN A 58 2.77 3.45 11.73
N ASN A 59 3.07 2.92 10.55
CA ASN A 59 2.24 3.19 9.37
C ASN A 59 0.85 2.55 9.44
N GLN A 60 0.72 1.39 10.08
CA GLN A 60 -0.56 0.72 10.26
C GLN A 60 -0.94 0.70 11.74
N LYS A 61 -0.25 -0.09 12.58
CA LYS A 61 -0.51 -0.19 14.03
C LYS A 61 -0.25 1.11 14.79
N GLN A 62 -1.16 1.46 15.71
CA GLN A 62 -1.02 2.58 16.63
C GLN A 62 -1.21 2.10 18.07
N ALA A 63 -0.35 2.52 18.99
CA ALA A 63 -0.58 2.40 20.43
C ALA A 63 -1.60 3.45 20.91
N ASP A 64 -2.83 3.37 20.38
CA ASP A 64 -3.84 4.43 20.52
C ASP A 64 -4.42 4.56 21.94
N PHE A 65 -4.34 3.52 22.77
CA PHE A 65 -4.73 3.61 24.18
C PHE A 65 -3.66 4.33 25.01
N LEU A 66 -2.37 4.02 24.77
CA LEU A 66 -1.26 4.72 25.41
C LEU A 66 -1.16 6.18 24.94
N SER A 67 -1.32 6.47 23.65
CA SER A 67 -1.27 7.86 23.16
C SER A 67 -2.43 8.71 23.67
N ARG A 68 -3.67 8.19 23.66
CA ARG A 68 -4.83 8.85 24.28
C ARG A 68 -4.72 9.01 25.79
N SER A 69 -3.92 8.18 26.46
CA SER A 69 -3.71 8.26 27.91
C SER A 69 -2.60 9.25 28.26
N LEU A 70 -1.49 9.25 27.53
CA LEU A 70 -0.44 10.25 27.63
C LEU A 70 -0.99 11.66 27.37
N ALA A 71 -1.86 11.80 26.36
CA ALA A 71 -2.55 13.06 26.07
C ALA A 71 -3.51 13.55 27.17
N LYS A 72 -3.79 12.76 28.22
CA LYS A 72 -4.57 13.16 29.40
C LYS A 72 -3.71 13.54 30.62
N ALA A 73 -2.41 13.28 30.59
CA ALA A 73 -1.53 13.57 31.71
C ALA A 73 -1.56 15.06 32.11
N ASP A 74 -1.19 15.33 33.35
CA ASP A 74 -1.00 16.68 33.89
C ASP A 74 0.27 17.32 33.31
N PRO A 75 0.17 18.42 32.54
CA PRO A 75 1.34 19.13 32.03
C PRO A 75 2.22 19.75 33.14
N GLY A 76 1.69 19.91 34.36
CA GLY A 76 2.49 20.27 35.53
C GLY A 76 3.43 19.15 36.02
N LYS A 77 3.23 17.90 35.57
CA LYS A 77 4.07 16.73 35.89
C LYS A 77 4.88 16.23 34.69
N LEU A 78 4.29 16.23 33.49
CA LEU A 78 4.92 15.81 32.25
C LEU A 78 4.93 16.97 31.24
N HIS A 79 6.09 17.56 31.02
CA HIS A 79 6.32 18.63 30.06
C HIS A 79 7.65 18.45 29.33
N ASP A 80 7.85 19.23 28.27
CA ASP A 80 9.07 19.23 27.43
C ASP A 80 9.46 17.87 26.82
N LEU A 81 8.52 16.91 26.74
CA LEU A 81 8.82 15.58 26.19
C LEU A 81 9.33 15.69 24.75
N HIS A 82 10.34 14.88 24.45
CA HIS A 82 10.90 14.72 23.12
C HIS A 82 10.28 13.47 22.47
N MET A 83 9.25 13.69 21.66
CA MET A 83 8.53 12.62 20.99
C MET A 83 9.33 12.10 19.79
N ILE A 84 9.48 10.78 19.72
CA ILE A 84 10.12 10.08 18.60
C ILE A 84 9.07 9.15 18.00
N MET A 85 8.64 9.42 16.75
CA MET A 85 7.47 8.77 16.17
C MET A 85 7.70 8.39 14.71
N PRO A 86 7.70 7.09 14.33
CA PRO A 86 7.82 6.69 12.92
C PRO A 86 6.74 7.37 12.06
N SER A 87 5.50 7.40 12.54
CA SER A 87 4.38 8.10 11.93
C SER A 87 3.56 8.93 12.93
N VAL A 88 3.24 10.16 12.52
CA VAL A 88 2.28 11.05 13.17
C VAL A 88 0.97 11.01 12.37
N SER A 89 0.17 9.96 12.59
CA SER A 89 -1.10 9.76 11.87
C SER A 89 -2.35 10.11 12.69
N ARG A 90 -2.27 10.03 14.01
CA ARG A 90 -3.40 10.25 14.93
C ARG A 90 -3.50 11.70 15.42
N ALA A 91 -4.70 12.15 15.81
CA ALA A 91 -4.90 13.51 16.29
C ALA A 91 -4.25 13.70 17.68
N GLU A 92 -4.46 12.71 18.55
CA GLU A 92 -3.94 12.63 19.91
C GLU A 92 -2.40 12.69 20.00
N HIS A 93 -1.67 12.43 18.90
CA HIS A 93 -0.21 12.61 18.83
C HIS A 93 0.19 14.10 18.84
N LEU A 94 -0.65 14.98 18.27
CA LEU A 94 -0.42 16.42 18.21
C LEU A 94 -1.08 17.18 19.36
N ASP A 95 -2.12 16.61 19.97
CA ASP A 95 -2.71 17.12 21.21
C ASP A 95 -1.65 17.22 22.34
N LEU A 96 -0.60 16.37 22.31
CA LEU A 96 0.54 16.44 23.25
C LEU A 96 1.26 17.80 23.22
N PHE A 97 1.40 18.42 22.04
CA PHE A 97 2.09 19.69 21.86
C PHE A 97 1.18 20.87 22.18
N GLU A 98 -0.10 20.80 21.80
CA GLU A 98 -1.11 21.79 22.17
C GLU A 98 -1.36 21.86 23.67
N ARG A 99 -1.27 20.72 24.38
CA ARG A 99 -1.35 20.64 25.85
C ARG A 99 -0.02 20.89 26.55
N GLN A 100 1.04 21.26 25.82
CA GLN A 100 2.40 21.55 26.34
C GLN A 100 3.09 20.38 27.08
N ILE A 101 2.62 19.15 26.86
CA ILE A 101 3.24 17.92 27.39
C ILE A 101 4.50 17.59 26.58
N ALA A 102 4.42 17.74 25.26
CA ALA A 102 5.53 17.54 24.33
C ALA A 102 6.03 18.87 23.75
N ARG A 103 7.33 18.93 23.47
CA ARG A 103 7.99 20.10 22.85
C ARG A 103 8.67 19.76 21.53
N LYS A 104 9.42 18.65 21.49
CA LYS A 104 10.23 18.26 20.33
C LYS A 104 9.67 17.04 19.62
N LEU A 105 9.80 17.01 18.29
CA LEU A 105 9.36 15.91 17.43
C LEU A 105 10.45 15.52 16.43
N ASP A 106 10.90 14.27 16.49
CA ASP A 106 11.61 13.59 15.40
C ASP A 106 10.69 12.53 14.79
N PHE A 107 10.42 12.63 13.48
CA PHE A 107 9.46 11.75 12.81
C PHE A 107 9.87 11.36 11.39
N SER A 108 9.17 10.39 10.79
CA SER A 108 9.37 10.01 9.38
C SER A 108 8.16 10.30 8.48
N PHE A 109 6.92 10.00 8.90
CA PHE A 109 5.72 10.19 8.08
C PHE A 109 4.60 10.94 8.82
N ALA A 110 3.88 11.86 8.16
CA ALA A 110 2.86 12.71 8.82
C ALA A 110 1.44 12.61 8.23
N GLY A 111 1.22 11.77 7.22
CA GLY A 111 -0.10 11.41 6.69
C GLY A 111 -1.14 12.55 6.70
N PRO A 112 -2.31 12.38 7.35
CA PRO A 112 -3.35 13.41 7.42
C PRO A 112 -3.01 14.58 8.38
N GLN A 113 -2.11 14.38 9.35
CA GLN A 113 -1.76 15.39 10.37
C GLN A 113 -0.80 16.46 9.85
N SER A 114 -0.19 16.24 8.68
CA SER A 114 0.78 17.11 8.03
C SER A 114 0.43 18.61 7.93
N LEU A 115 -0.86 18.97 7.86
CA LEU A 115 -1.33 20.37 7.96
C LEU A 115 -1.21 20.92 9.39
N ARG A 116 -1.61 20.13 10.40
CA ARG A 116 -1.57 20.50 11.82
C ARG A 116 -0.12 20.56 12.34
N ILE A 117 0.79 19.72 11.83
CA ILE A 117 2.23 19.86 12.12
C ILE A 117 2.75 21.22 11.65
N SER A 118 2.42 21.65 10.43
CA SER A 118 2.82 22.97 9.94
C SER A 118 2.25 24.10 10.79
N GLN A 119 0.98 24.02 11.20
CA GLN A 119 0.37 25.00 12.08
C GLN A 119 1.07 25.10 13.44
N LEU A 120 1.31 23.98 14.12
CA LEU A 120 1.96 23.96 15.44
C LEU A 120 3.43 24.41 15.41
N LEU A 121 4.10 24.24 14.27
CA LEU A 121 5.44 24.74 14.01
C LEU A 121 5.45 26.26 13.75
N GLU A 122 4.45 26.79 13.04
CA GLU A 122 4.26 28.23 12.84
C GLU A 122 3.82 28.95 14.14
N ASP A 123 2.99 28.31 14.97
CA ASP A 123 2.58 28.80 16.30
C ASP A 123 3.68 28.65 17.37
N GLY A 124 4.83 28.04 17.02
CA GLY A 124 5.96 27.86 17.92
C GLY A 124 5.70 26.90 19.09
N LEU A 125 4.67 26.05 19.01
CA LEU A 125 4.31 25.04 20.01
C LEU A 125 5.10 23.73 19.82
N LEU A 126 5.45 23.40 18.57
CA LEU A 126 6.17 22.19 18.18
C LEU A 126 7.52 22.53 17.55
N GLU A 127 8.59 21.93 18.06
CA GLU A 127 9.94 21.99 17.48
C GLU A 127 10.22 20.70 16.69
N VAL A 128 10.45 20.80 15.38
CA VAL A 128 10.91 19.65 14.57
C VAL A 128 12.42 19.50 14.72
N GLY A 129 12.89 18.32 15.11
CA GLY A 129 14.31 17.97 15.05
C GLY A 129 14.74 17.75 13.60
N ALA A 130 14.35 16.60 13.03
CA ALA A 130 14.41 16.35 11.60
C ALA A 130 13.25 15.47 11.09
N ILE A 131 13.06 15.47 9.77
CA ILE A 131 12.23 14.51 9.05
C ILE A 131 13.16 13.43 8.51
N HIS A 132 12.87 12.17 8.84
CA HIS A 132 13.75 11.03 8.55
C HIS A 132 13.13 10.08 7.53
N THR A 133 13.92 9.16 7.01
CA THR A 133 13.41 7.84 6.60
C THR A 133 13.33 6.88 7.80
N TYR A 134 12.45 5.88 7.76
CA TYR A 134 12.20 5.01 8.93
C TYR A 134 13.47 4.40 9.55
N ILE A 135 14.32 3.75 8.75
CA ILE A 135 15.52 3.07 9.29
C ILE A 135 16.61 4.03 9.76
N GLU A 136 16.63 5.25 9.24
CA GLU A 136 17.50 6.32 9.75
C GLU A 136 17.06 6.71 11.17
N LEU A 137 15.75 6.91 11.38
CA LEU A 137 15.21 7.19 12.72
C LEU A 137 15.50 6.05 13.70
N TYR A 138 15.30 4.78 13.31
CA TYR A 138 15.66 3.64 14.17
C TYR A 138 17.16 3.58 14.48
N SER A 139 18.01 3.94 13.51
CA SER A 139 19.47 3.93 13.69
C SER A 139 19.91 4.99 14.73
N ARG A 140 19.23 6.14 14.76
CA ARG A 140 19.46 7.20 15.77
C ARG A 140 19.12 6.77 17.20
N LEU A 141 18.20 5.83 17.39
CA LEU A 141 17.86 5.28 18.71
C LEU A 141 19.03 4.55 19.41
N LEU A 142 20.07 4.17 18.66
CA LEU A 142 21.28 3.54 19.20
C LEU A 142 22.46 4.52 19.37
N VAL A 143 22.29 5.78 18.96
CA VAL A 143 23.39 6.75 18.83
C VAL A 143 23.11 8.04 19.59
N ASP A 144 22.26 8.91 19.05
CA ASP A 144 22.05 10.28 19.54
C ASP A 144 20.64 10.53 20.06
N LEU A 145 19.65 9.76 19.60
CA LEU A 145 18.26 9.73 20.06
C LEU A 145 17.96 8.52 20.95
N ILE A 146 18.94 8.03 21.73
CA ILE A 146 18.73 6.92 22.68
C ILE A 146 17.50 7.23 23.56
N PRO A 147 16.45 6.36 23.52
CA PRO A 147 15.17 6.64 24.14
C PRO A 147 15.17 6.37 25.65
N ASN A 148 14.37 7.13 26.39
CA ASN A 148 14.11 6.91 27.81
C ASN A 148 12.93 5.96 28.01
N VAL A 149 11.89 6.09 27.18
CA VAL A 149 10.65 5.33 27.28
C VAL A 149 10.18 4.90 25.89
N ALA A 150 9.64 3.69 25.77
CA ALA A 150 8.94 3.19 24.58
C ALA A 150 7.51 2.78 24.93
N LEU A 151 6.54 3.38 24.23
CA LEU A 151 5.11 3.13 24.35
C LEU A 151 4.63 2.43 23.07
N VAL A 152 4.45 1.11 23.13
CA VAL A 152 4.21 0.24 21.96
C VAL A 152 2.97 -0.65 22.15
N ALA A 153 2.60 -1.42 21.13
CA ALA A 153 1.41 -2.26 21.09
C ALA A 153 1.65 -3.69 20.57
N GLY A 154 0.94 -4.65 21.13
CA GLY A 154 0.86 -6.05 20.68
C GLY A 154 -0.58 -6.55 20.63
N PHE A 155 -0.80 -7.73 20.05
CA PHE A 155 -2.12 -8.38 20.11
C PHE A 155 -2.35 -8.98 21.49
N GLN A 156 -1.39 -9.76 21.97
CA GLN A 156 -1.51 -10.52 23.21
C GLN A 156 -0.21 -10.40 24.02
N ALA A 157 -0.32 -10.46 25.34
CA ALA A 157 0.81 -10.71 26.24
C ALA A 157 0.54 -11.88 27.17
N ASP A 158 1.60 -12.49 27.71
CA ASP A 158 1.48 -13.35 28.90
C ASP A 158 1.76 -12.55 30.19
N ARG A 159 1.54 -13.19 31.34
CA ARG A 159 1.81 -12.61 32.66
C ARG A 159 3.30 -12.47 32.99
N HIS A 160 4.20 -12.93 32.12
CA HIS A 160 5.63 -12.69 32.23
C HIS A 160 6.07 -11.45 31.45
N GLY A 161 5.24 -10.94 30.53
CA GLY A 161 5.53 -9.80 29.67
C GLY A 161 6.02 -10.18 28.27
N ASN A 162 5.99 -11.47 27.89
CA ASN A 162 6.22 -11.83 26.49
C ASN A 162 5.07 -11.29 25.64
N ILE A 163 5.37 -10.77 24.45
CA ILE A 163 4.38 -10.15 23.56
C ILE A 163 4.29 -10.94 22.26
N TYR A 164 3.06 -11.20 21.81
CA TYR A 164 2.74 -11.57 20.44
C TYR A 164 2.27 -10.32 19.67
N THR A 165 3.02 -9.92 18.64
CA THR A 165 2.70 -8.77 17.77
C THR A 165 2.20 -9.19 16.38
N GLY A 166 2.37 -10.46 16.02
CA GLY A 166 1.70 -11.11 14.90
C GLY A 166 2.00 -10.45 13.54
N PRO A 167 1.01 -10.42 12.64
CA PRO A 167 1.09 -9.72 11.35
C PRO A 167 1.46 -8.24 11.48
N SER A 168 1.13 -7.62 12.61
CA SER A 168 1.39 -6.20 12.94
C SER A 168 2.67 -6.02 13.79
N THR A 169 3.68 -6.86 13.56
CA THR A 169 5.02 -6.67 14.15
C THR A 169 5.61 -5.31 13.81
N GLU A 170 5.62 -4.94 12.52
CA GLU A 170 6.05 -3.63 12.03
C GLU A 170 7.38 -3.13 12.62
N ASP A 171 7.37 -2.01 13.33
CA ASP A 171 8.54 -1.29 13.86
C ASP A 171 8.97 -1.83 15.23
N THR A 172 8.06 -2.49 15.98
CA THR A 172 8.20 -2.73 17.43
C THR A 172 9.57 -3.29 17.85
N PRO A 173 10.16 -4.30 17.18
CA PRO A 173 11.49 -4.79 17.55
C PRO A 173 12.56 -3.70 17.55
N ALA A 174 12.56 -2.83 16.52
CA ALA A 174 13.53 -1.75 16.35
C ALA A 174 13.27 -0.54 17.27
N LEU A 175 12.06 -0.42 17.84
CA LEU A 175 11.71 0.61 18.82
C LEU A 175 11.98 0.14 20.27
N VAL A 176 11.72 -1.14 20.55
CA VAL A 176 11.87 -1.73 21.88
C VAL A 176 13.33 -2.04 22.19
N GLU A 177 14.08 -2.66 21.28
CA GLU A 177 15.45 -3.12 21.55
C GLU A 177 16.39 -2.00 22.03
N PRO A 178 16.46 -0.80 21.40
CA PRO A 178 17.29 0.29 21.89
C PRO A 178 16.90 0.79 23.29
N THR A 179 15.61 0.70 23.63
CA THR A 179 15.07 1.13 24.92
C THR A 179 15.40 0.11 26.02
N ALA A 180 15.10 -1.16 25.77
CA ALA A 180 15.30 -2.27 26.70
C ALA A 180 16.77 -2.41 27.14
N PHE A 181 17.70 -2.30 26.20
CA PHE A 181 19.14 -2.51 26.45
C PHE A 181 19.90 -1.23 26.87
N SER A 182 19.24 -0.08 27.03
CA SER A 182 19.86 1.18 27.47
C SER A 182 19.46 1.63 28.89
N ASP A 183 18.86 0.70 29.67
CA ASP A 183 18.16 0.95 30.93
C ASP A 183 16.96 1.94 30.77
N GLY A 184 16.29 1.97 29.61
CA GLY A 184 15.02 2.68 29.39
C GLY A 184 13.79 1.84 29.80
N ILE A 185 12.59 2.43 29.78
CA ILE A 185 11.33 1.79 30.23
C ILE A 185 10.44 1.42 29.03
N VAL A 186 9.99 0.17 28.95
CA VAL A 186 9.14 -0.33 27.87
C VAL A 186 7.76 -0.69 28.39
N ILE A 187 6.73 -0.01 27.88
CA ILE A 187 5.31 -0.25 28.20
C ILE A 187 4.58 -0.69 26.93
N VAL A 188 3.92 -1.84 27.00
CA VAL A 188 3.22 -2.46 25.86
C VAL A 188 1.72 -2.52 26.15
N GLN A 189 0.90 -1.83 25.37
CA GLN A 189 -0.53 -2.13 25.36
C GLN A 189 -0.82 -3.41 24.59
N VAL A 190 -1.73 -4.23 25.09
CA VAL A 190 -2.20 -5.44 24.40
C VAL A 190 -3.72 -5.49 24.36
N ASN A 191 -4.29 -6.21 23.39
CA ASN A 191 -5.73 -6.36 23.30
C ASN A 191 -6.26 -7.30 24.40
N GLU A 192 -5.45 -8.28 24.80
CA GLU A 192 -5.74 -9.25 25.85
C GLU A 192 -4.46 -9.79 26.50
N ILE A 193 -4.59 -10.33 27.71
CA ILE A 193 -3.54 -11.11 28.40
C ILE A 193 -4.01 -12.56 28.45
N VAL A 194 -3.13 -13.49 28.09
CA VAL A 194 -3.39 -14.93 27.96
C VAL A 194 -2.34 -15.75 28.71
N ASP A 195 -2.64 -17.01 29.01
CA ASP A 195 -1.68 -17.91 29.67
C ASP A 195 -0.66 -18.53 28.69
N GLU A 196 -1.06 -18.73 27.42
CA GLU A 196 -0.20 -19.25 26.35
C GLU A 196 -0.29 -18.37 25.09
N LEU A 197 0.86 -18.03 24.50
CA LEU A 197 0.96 -17.21 23.28
C LEU A 197 1.16 -18.08 22.03
N PRO A 198 0.61 -17.68 20.85
CA PRO A 198 0.90 -18.34 19.58
C PRO A 198 2.39 -18.35 19.23
N ARG A 199 3.06 -17.23 19.53
CA ARG A 199 4.49 -16.98 19.27
C ARG A 199 4.97 -15.85 20.17
N VAL A 200 6.22 -15.92 20.63
CA VAL A 200 6.89 -14.78 21.28
C VAL A 200 7.56 -13.94 20.19
N ASP A 201 7.09 -12.70 20.03
CA ASP A 201 7.56 -11.73 19.05
C ASP A 201 8.49 -10.67 19.65
N ILE A 202 8.25 -10.32 20.92
CA ILE A 202 9.13 -9.56 21.82
C ILE A 202 9.22 -10.35 23.13
N PRO A 203 10.42 -10.70 23.63
CA PRO A 203 10.55 -11.48 24.86
C PRO A 203 10.33 -10.64 26.12
N ALA A 204 9.83 -11.28 27.17
CA ALA A 204 9.54 -10.69 28.48
C ALA A 204 10.69 -9.83 29.05
N SER A 205 11.94 -10.25 28.87
CA SER A 205 13.11 -9.52 29.37
C SER A 205 13.37 -8.16 28.72
N TRP A 206 12.60 -7.81 27.68
CA TRP A 206 12.66 -6.51 27.00
C TRP A 206 11.50 -5.58 27.40
N VAL A 207 10.54 -6.08 28.17
CA VAL A 207 9.31 -5.37 28.55
C VAL A 207 9.30 -5.14 30.05
N ASP A 208 9.02 -3.91 30.46
CA ASP A 208 8.85 -3.59 31.89
C ASP A 208 7.40 -3.77 32.33
N PHE A 209 6.45 -3.30 31.50
CA PHE A 209 5.03 -3.41 31.80
C PHE A 209 4.17 -3.74 30.57
N VAL A 210 3.08 -4.45 30.82
CA VAL A 210 1.97 -4.66 29.89
C VAL A 210 0.68 -4.07 30.45
N VAL A 211 -0.21 -3.59 29.59
CA VAL A 211 -1.54 -3.10 29.97
C VAL A 211 -2.59 -3.56 28.96
N VAL A 212 -3.74 -4.03 29.44
CA VAL A 212 -4.87 -4.35 28.56
C VAL A 212 -5.49 -3.03 28.07
N ALA A 213 -5.55 -2.83 26.76
CA ALA A 213 -6.15 -1.64 26.17
C ALA A 213 -7.68 -1.62 26.37
N ASP A 214 -8.28 -0.43 26.34
CA ASP A 214 -9.73 -0.24 26.47
C ASP A 214 -10.54 -0.82 25.29
N LYS A 215 -9.86 -1.18 24.19
CA LYS A 215 -10.35 -1.82 22.97
C LYS A 215 -9.14 -2.33 22.17
N PRO A 216 -9.32 -3.17 21.13
CA PRO A 216 -8.24 -3.56 20.24
C PRO A 216 -7.52 -2.35 19.61
N PHE A 217 -6.19 -2.42 19.53
CA PHE A 217 -5.36 -1.32 19.02
C PHE A 217 -5.74 -0.94 17.58
N TYR A 218 -5.66 0.36 17.27
CA TYR A 218 -6.02 0.86 15.94
C TYR A 218 -5.02 0.44 14.85
N ILE A 219 -5.54 0.03 13.68
CA ILE A 219 -4.76 -0.28 12.47
C ILE A 219 -5.29 0.60 11.33
N GLU A 220 -4.42 1.44 10.77
CA GLU A 220 -4.73 2.21 9.55
C GLU A 220 -4.55 1.31 8.30
N PRO A 221 -5.56 1.19 7.41
CA PRO A 221 -5.44 0.47 6.13
C PRO A 221 -4.69 1.32 5.10
N LEU A 222 -3.45 1.71 5.43
CA LEU A 222 -2.76 2.81 4.77
C LEU A 222 -2.50 2.52 3.28
N PHE A 223 -2.03 1.33 2.93
CA PHE A 223 -1.61 0.98 1.57
C PHE A 223 -2.74 0.43 0.70
N THR A 224 -3.83 -0.07 1.28
CA THR A 224 -5.00 -0.58 0.56
C THR A 224 -5.60 0.48 -0.37
N ARG A 225 -5.71 0.18 -1.67
CA ARG A 225 -6.28 1.09 -2.68
C ARG A 225 -7.48 0.45 -3.39
N ASP A 226 -8.63 1.10 -3.29
CA ASP A 226 -9.86 0.69 -4.00
C ASP A 226 -9.67 0.79 -5.53
N PRO A 227 -9.64 -0.33 -6.27
CA PRO A 227 -9.33 -0.34 -7.70
C PRO A 227 -10.28 0.48 -8.56
N ARG A 228 -11.50 0.78 -8.09
CA ARG A 228 -12.49 1.57 -8.84
C ARG A 228 -12.03 3.00 -9.14
N HIS A 229 -11.07 3.51 -8.38
CA HIS A 229 -10.48 4.84 -8.56
C HIS A 229 -9.32 4.84 -9.58
N ILE A 230 -8.82 3.68 -9.99
CA ILE A 230 -7.75 3.59 -10.98
C ILE A 230 -8.23 4.23 -12.29
N LYS A 231 -7.37 5.10 -12.84
CA LYS A 231 -7.66 5.92 -14.01
C LYS A 231 -6.98 5.30 -15.24
N PRO A 232 -7.53 5.44 -16.46
CA PRO A 232 -6.85 4.98 -17.68
C PRO A 232 -5.45 5.58 -17.88
N VAL A 233 -5.18 6.77 -17.34
CA VAL A 233 -3.84 7.37 -17.29
C VAL A 233 -2.89 6.59 -16.37
N HIS A 234 -3.33 6.12 -15.20
CA HIS A 234 -2.52 5.22 -14.37
C HIS A 234 -2.23 3.90 -15.12
N VAL A 235 -3.22 3.37 -15.86
CA VAL A 235 -3.05 2.13 -16.66
C VAL A 235 -2.05 2.34 -17.80
N LEU A 236 -2.11 3.48 -18.50
CA LEU A 236 -1.13 3.86 -19.53
C LEU A 236 0.29 3.92 -18.96
N MET A 237 0.48 4.66 -17.87
CA MET A 237 1.78 4.75 -17.20
C MET A 237 2.24 3.39 -16.67
N ALA A 238 1.32 2.54 -16.18
CA ALA A 238 1.64 1.20 -15.72
C ALA A 238 2.09 0.26 -16.87
N MET A 239 1.48 0.35 -18.04
CA MET A 239 1.93 -0.35 -19.25
C MET A 239 3.34 0.11 -19.64
N MET A 240 3.60 1.41 -19.55
CA MET A 240 4.92 2.00 -19.81
C MET A 240 5.96 1.55 -18.78
N ALA A 241 5.62 1.45 -17.49
CA ALA A 241 6.51 0.90 -16.47
C ALA A 241 6.89 -0.56 -16.76
N ILE A 242 5.91 -1.42 -17.05
CA ILE A 242 6.16 -2.85 -17.33
C ILE A 242 7.02 -3.02 -18.59
N ARG A 243 6.65 -2.39 -19.71
CA ARG A 243 7.33 -2.57 -21.00
C ARG A 243 8.63 -1.78 -21.12
N GLY A 244 8.61 -0.53 -20.67
CA GLY A 244 9.71 0.42 -20.82
C GLY A 244 10.75 0.37 -19.72
N ILE A 245 10.44 -0.21 -18.55
CA ILE A 245 11.39 -0.30 -17.42
C ILE A 245 11.59 -1.75 -16.99
N TYR A 246 10.52 -2.46 -16.60
CA TYR A 246 10.67 -3.77 -15.95
C TYR A 246 11.20 -4.84 -16.91
N GLU A 247 10.59 -4.97 -18.08
CA GLU A 247 11.08 -5.84 -19.15
C GLU A 247 12.43 -5.35 -19.68
N LYS A 248 12.55 -4.06 -19.98
CA LYS A 248 13.74 -3.44 -20.59
C LYS A 248 15.02 -3.73 -19.80
N HIS A 249 14.93 -3.67 -18.46
CA HIS A 249 16.07 -3.87 -17.56
C HIS A 249 16.04 -5.23 -16.85
N ASN A 250 15.12 -6.14 -17.23
CA ASN A 250 14.99 -7.47 -16.63
C ASN A 250 14.87 -7.44 -15.09
N VAL A 251 14.00 -6.57 -14.57
CA VAL A 251 13.81 -6.31 -13.12
C VAL A 251 13.25 -7.55 -12.43
N GLN A 252 14.06 -8.20 -11.58
CA GLN A 252 13.66 -9.41 -10.86
C GLN A 252 12.94 -9.08 -9.55
N SER A 253 13.39 -8.02 -8.88
CA SER A 253 13.02 -7.72 -7.51
C SER A 253 12.74 -6.23 -7.29
N LEU A 254 11.69 -5.90 -6.54
CA LEU A 254 11.23 -4.51 -6.44
C LEU A 254 10.45 -4.16 -5.16
N ASN A 255 10.35 -2.85 -4.95
CA ASN A 255 9.34 -2.23 -4.10
C ASN A 255 8.43 -1.32 -4.94
N HIS A 256 7.13 -1.34 -4.63
CA HIS A 256 6.19 -0.29 -5.03
C HIS A 256 5.94 0.67 -3.86
N GLY A 257 6.20 1.95 -4.11
CA GLY A 257 5.70 3.05 -3.32
C GLY A 257 4.17 3.13 -3.38
N ILE A 258 3.58 3.76 -2.38
CA ILE A 258 2.14 3.82 -2.17
C ILE A 258 1.42 4.73 -3.19
N GLY A 259 0.39 4.22 -3.87
CA GLY A 259 -0.40 5.04 -4.80
C GLY A 259 -1.28 4.25 -5.75
N PHE A 260 -2.16 4.95 -6.48
CA PHE A 260 -2.96 4.33 -7.55
C PHE A 260 -2.15 4.03 -8.82
N ASN A 261 -0.98 4.67 -8.98
CA ASN A 261 -0.06 4.47 -10.11
C ASN A 261 0.57 3.07 -10.06
N THR A 262 1.12 2.69 -8.91
CA THR A 262 1.71 1.37 -8.65
C THR A 262 0.66 0.27 -8.49
N ALA A 263 -0.48 0.55 -7.84
CA ALA A 263 -1.61 -0.38 -7.79
C ALA A 263 -2.15 -0.74 -9.19
N ALA A 264 -2.07 0.17 -10.17
CA ALA A 264 -2.40 -0.13 -11.56
C ALA A 264 -1.40 -1.09 -12.21
N ILE A 265 -0.11 -1.03 -11.86
CA ILE A 265 0.92 -2.00 -12.30
C ILE A 265 0.59 -3.39 -11.78
N GLU A 266 0.36 -3.52 -10.46
CA GLU A 266 0.08 -4.81 -9.79
C GLU A 266 -1.07 -5.57 -10.46
N LEU A 267 -2.17 -4.86 -10.76
CA LEU A 267 -3.37 -5.43 -11.36
C LEU A 267 -3.23 -5.79 -12.85
N ILE A 268 -2.30 -5.18 -13.59
CA ILE A 268 -2.11 -5.47 -15.03
C ILE A 268 -0.92 -6.37 -15.34
N LEU A 269 -0.10 -6.76 -14.36
CA LEU A 269 0.91 -7.82 -14.54
C LEU A 269 0.26 -9.10 -15.11
N PRO A 270 -0.86 -9.65 -14.56
CA PRO A 270 -1.47 -10.88 -15.06
C PRO A 270 -2.21 -10.76 -16.39
N THR A 271 -2.25 -9.58 -17.01
CA THR A 271 -2.99 -9.34 -18.26
C THR A 271 -2.09 -8.73 -19.32
N TYR A 272 -1.61 -7.49 -19.11
CA TYR A 272 -0.66 -6.84 -20.00
C TYR A 272 0.71 -7.51 -19.95
N GLY A 273 1.24 -7.78 -18.76
CA GLY A 273 2.51 -8.52 -18.61
C GLY A 273 2.44 -9.94 -19.20
N GLU A 274 1.30 -10.63 -19.03
CA GLU A 274 1.06 -11.95 -19.61
C GLU A 274 1.00 -11.89 -21.14
N SER A 275 0.37 -10.86 -21.72
CA SER A 275 0.34 -10.65 -23.18
C SER A 275 1.71 -10.41 -23.81
N LEU A 276 2.71 -10.01 -23.00
CA LEU A 276 4.12 -9.87 -23.38
C LEU A 276 4.94 -11.15 -23.08
N GLY A 277 4.33 -12.16 -22.47
CA GLY A 277 4.98 -13.43 -22.08
C GLY A 277 6.05 -13.25 -21.00
N LEU A 278 5.84 -12.34 -20.03
CA LEU A 278 6.83 -11.94 -19.03
C LEU A 278 6.69 -12.64 -17.66
N LYS A 279 5.66 -13.45 -17.46
CA LYS A 279 5.47 -14.24 -16.23
C LYS A 279 6.71 -15.09 -15.93
N GLY A 280 7.18 -15.04 -14.68
CA GLY A 280 8.40 -15.73 -14.23
C GLY A 280 9.71 -15.16 -14.80
N LYS A 281 9.68 -14.06 -15.56
CA LYS A 281 10.88 -13.38 -16.09
C LYS A 281 11.19 -12.06 -15.38
N ILE A 282 10.19 -11.42 -14.79
CA ILE A 282 10.30 -10.17 -14.03
C ILE A 282 9.44 -10.22 -12.76
N CYS A 283 9.67 -9.28 -11.84
CA CYS A 283 8.78 -9.01 -10.70
C CYS A 283 8.47 -10.24 -9.82
N ARG A 284 9.48 -11.05 -9.53
CA ARG A 284 9.35 -12.30 -8.78
C ARG A 284 9.41 -12.09 -7.27
N ASN A 285 10.32 -11.22 -6.79
CA ASN A 285 10.61 -11.06 -5.37
C ASN A 285 10.33 -9.63 -4.89
N TRP A 286 9.54 -9.48 -3.82
CA TRP A 286 8.99 -8.20 -3.41
C TRP A 286 9.37 -7.84 -1.97
N THR A 287 9.65 -6.56 -1.77
CA THR A 287 9.62 -5.93 -0.44
C THR A 287 8.41 -5.01 -0.42
N LEU A 288 7.29 -5.48 0.12
CA LEU A 288 5.98 -4.83 -0.03
C LEU A 288 5.07 -5.16 1.15
N ASN A 289 4.19 -4.24 1.53
CA ASN A 289 3.03 -4.65 2.35
C ASN A 289 2.17 -5.64 1.54
N PRO A 290 1.35 -6.48 2.19
CA PRO A 290 0.48 -7.44 1.50
C PRO A 290 -0.69 -6.69 0.82
N HIS A 291 -0.41 -6.00 -0.29
CA HIS A 291 -1.40 -5.21 -1.02
C HIS A 291 -2.53 -6.11 -1.55
N PRO A 292 -3.81 -5.83 -1.28
CA PRO A 292 -4.93 -6.55 -1.90
C PRO A 292 -4.91 -6.50 -3.44
N THR A 293 -4.30 -5.46 -4.02
CA THR A 293 -4.10 -5.29 -5.47
C THR A 293 -3.03 -6.21 -6.06
N LEU A 294 -2.18 -6.83 -5.24
CA LEU A 294 -1.20 -7.83 -5.68
C LEU A 294 -1.77 -9.26 -5.72
N ILE A 295 -2.93 -9.52 -5.10
CA ILE A 295 -3.58 -10.86 -5.07
C ILE A 295 -3.65 -11.49 -6.47
N PRO A 296 -4.10 -10.81 -7.54
CA PRO A 296 -4.17 -11.44 -8.86
C PRO A 296 -2.79 -11.88 -9.40
N ALA A 297 -1.71 -11.17 -9.07
CA ALA A 297 -0.36 -11.54 -9.46
C ALA A 297 0.18 -12.73 -8.66
N ILE A 298 -0.18 -12.84 -7.38
CA ILE A 298 0.14 -14.02 -6.56
C ILE A 298 -0.59 -15.25 -7.10
N GLU A 299 -1.93 -15.19 -7.23
CA GLU A 299 -2.74 -16.34 -7.65
C GLU A 299 -2.45 -16.79 -9.10
N THR A 300 -1.99 -15.89 -9.96
CA THR A 300 -1.54 -16.25 -11.32
C THR A 300 -0.07 -16.64 -11.40
N GLY A 301 0.65 -16.76 -10.28
CA GLY A 301 2.01 -17.28 -10.22
C GLY A 301 3.08 -16.36 -10.82
N TRP A 302 2.92 -15.05 -10.65
CA TRP A 302 3.97 -14.05 -10.95
C TRP A 302 4.91 -13.83 -9.77
N VAL A 303 4.35 -13.86 -8.56
CA VAL A 303 5.03 -13.53 -7.31
C VAL A 303 5.55 -14.80 -6.66
N GLU A 304 6.87 -14.89 -6.48
CA GLU A 304 7.53 -15.98 -5.77
C GLU A 304 7.67 -15.67 -4.27
N SER A 305 7.93 -14.42 -3.90
CA SER A 305 8.10 -14.05 -2.48
C SER A 305 7.73 -12.59 -2.18
N VAL A 306 7.17 -12.36 -0.99
CA VAL A 306 6.85 -11.03 -0.45
C VAL A 306 7.29 -10.93 1.02
N HIS A 307 8.37 -10.21 1.27
CA HIS A 307 8.72 -9.78 2.63
C HIS A 307 7.99 -8.48 2.96
N CYS A 308 7.40 -8.39 4.16
CA CYS A 308 6.42 -7.35 4.50
C CYS A 308 6.90 -6.33 5.54
N PHE A 309 6.61 -5.04 5.30
CA PHE A 309 6.88 -3.97 6.28
C PHE A 309 5.86 -3.97 7.43
N GLY A 310 4.63 -4.39 7.15
CA GLY A 310 3.47 -4.46 8.06
C GLY A 310 2.37 -5.32 7.42
N THR A 311 1.18 -5.36 8.02
CA THR A 311 -0.01 -6.01 7.46
C THR A 311 -0.96 -5.00 6.81
N GLU A 312 -1.90 -5.47 5.99
CA GLU A 312 -3.06 -4.70 5.55
C GLU A 312 -4.33 -5.35 6.11
N LEU A 313 -5.24 -4.53 6.62
CA LEU A 313 -6.43 -5.01 7.34
C LEU A 313 -7.30 -5.93 6.45
N GLY A 314 -7.48 -7.17 6.88
CA GLY A 314 -8.28 -8.18 6.19
C GLY A 314 -7.46 -9.13 5.29
N MET A 315 -6.14 -8.96 5.21
CA MET A 315 -5.24 -9.85 4.46
C MET A 315 -4.71 -11.03 5.28
N GLU A 316 -4.90 -11.03 6.60
CA GLU A 316 -4.25 -11.95 7.54
C GLU A 316 -4.50 -13.42 7.19
N ASN A 317 -5.76 -13.78 6.92
CA ASN A 317 -6.15 -15.15 6.55
C ASN A 317 -5.64 -15.56 5.15
N TYR A 318 -5.56 -14.62 4.21
CA TYR A 318 -5.02 -14.88 2.87
C TYR A 318 -3.52 -15.18 2.95
N ILE A 319 -2.78 -14.39 3.74
CA ILE A 319 -1.35 -14.56 3.97
C ILE A 319 -1.04 -15.90 4.64
N ALA A 320 -1.79 -16.27 5.68
CA ALA A 320 -1.64 -17.55 6.37
C ALA A 320 -1.87 -18.77 5.46
N GLN A 321 -2.65 -18.61 4.38
CA GLN A 321 -2.88 -19.64 3.36
C GLN A 321 -1.88 -19.58 2.19
N ARG A 322 -0.86 -18.74 2.25
CA ARG A 322 0.19 -18.58 1.22
C ARG A 322 1.61 -18.57 1.83
N PRO A 323 1.98 -19.57 2.67
CA PRO A 323 3.27 -19.59 3.38
C PRO A 323 4.49 -19.74 2.46
N ASP A 324 4.32 -20.25 1.24
CA ASP A 324 5.41 -20.32 0.23
C ASP A 324 5.78 -18.92 -0.32
N VAL A 325 4.85 -17.96 -0.23
CA VAL A 325 5.00 -16.59 -0.75
C VAL A 325 5.34 -15.60 0.37
N PHE A 326 4.70 -15.74 1.54
CA PHE A 326 4.84 -14.81 2.65
C PHE A 326 5.61 -15.41 3.83
N PHE A 327 6.31 -14.54 4.56
CA PHE A 327 7.08 -14.93 5.75
C PHE A 327 6.14 -15.16 6.95
N THR A 328 5.73 -16.40 7.15
CA THR A 328 4.88 -16.85 8.26
C THR A 328 5.68 -17.55 9.36
N GLY A 329 5.27 -17.39 10.62
CA GLY A 329 5.79 -18.17 11.74
C GLY A 329 5.27 -19.61 11.77
N ARG A 330 5.76 -20.43 12.69
CA ARG A 330 5.30 -21.83 12.87
C ARG A 330 3.85 -21.93 13.35
N ASP A 331 3.34 -20.85 13.94
CA ASP A 331 1.94 -20.61 14.30
C ASP A 331 1.04 -20.29 13.09
N GLY A 332 1.61 -20.10 11.90
CA GLY A 332 0.90 -19.82 10.65
C GLY A 332 0.61 -18.33 10.38
N SER A 333 0.73 -17.44 11.37
CA SER A 333 0.56 -16.00 11.14
C SER A 333 1.80 -15.35 10.51
N MET A 334 1.60 -14.25 9.80
CA MET A 334 2.71 -13.46 9.25
C MET A 334 3.63 -12.91 10.35
N ARG A 335 4.93 -12.78 10.04
CA ARG A 335 5.91 -11.97 10.77
C ARG A 335 6.38 -10.84 9.86
N SER A 336 5.72 -9.69 9.92
CA SER A 336 6.25 -8.47 9.28
C SER A 336 7.50 -7.99 10.03
N ASN A 337 8.33 -7.16 9.40
CA ASN A 337 9.42 -6.46 10.08
C ASN A 337 9.80 -5.23 9.26
N ARG A 338 9.48 -4.02 9.74
CA ARG A 338 9.71 -2.78 8.99
C ARG A 338 11.20 -2.54 8.77
N MET A 339 12.03 -2.67 9.80
CA MET A 339 13.48 -2.47 9.71
C MET A 339 14.12 -3.40 8.67
N MET A 340 13.85 -4.71 8.77
CA MET A 340 14.42 -5.72 7.86
C MET A 340 13.89 -5.56 6.43
N CYS A 341 12.60 -5.26 6.27
CA CYS A 341 12.00 -5.04 4.96
C CYS A 341 12.52 -3.75 4.29
N GLN A 342 12.79 -2.69 5.07
CA GLN A 342 13.43 -1.46 4.59
C GLN A 342 14.88 -1.71 4.19
N LEU A 343 15.64 -2.49 4.96
CA LEU A 343 17.03 -2.84 4.64
C LEU A 343 17.11 -3.68 3.34
N ALA A 344 16.24 -4.67 3.18
CA ALA A 344 16.10 -5.42 1.93
C ALA A 344 15.64 -4.52 0.77
N GLY A 345 14.67 -3.64 1.02
CA GLY A 345 14.20 -2.63 0.07
C GLY A 345 15.25 -1.60 -0.33
N GLN A 346 16.31 -1.42 0.45
CA GLN A 346 17.48 -0.61 0.10
C GLN A 346 18.49 -1.41 -0.73
N TYR A 347 18.99 -2.52 -0.18
CA TYR A 347 20.17 -3.21 -0.69
C TYR A 347 19.89 -4.39 -1.63
N ALA A 348 18.79 -5.12 -1.43
CA ALA A 348 18.54 -6.43 -2.04
C ALA A 348 17.59 -6.42 -3.24
N VAL A 349 16.84 -5.34 -3.45
CA VAL A 349 15.96 -5.19 -4.63
C VAL A 349 16.64 -4.45 -5.79
N ASP A 350 16.21 -4.73 -7.02
CA ASP A 350 16.68 -4.05 -8.22
C ASP A 350 16.09 -2.64 -8.36
N LEU A 351 14.82 -2.48 -7.98
CA LEU A 351 14.00 -1.32 -8.33
C LEU A 351 13.15 -0.78 -7.17
N PHE A 352 13.05 0.54 -7.08
CA PHE A 352 12.00 1.26 -6.40
C PHE A 352 11.22 2.12 -7.40
N ILE A 353 9.90 2.11 -7.31
CA ILE A 353 9.03 3.03 -8.05
C ILE A 353 8.06 3.73 -7.09
N GLY A 354 8.00 5.05 -7.15
CA GLY A 354 7.16 5.85 -6.27
C GLY A 354 6.50 7.03 -6.98
N ALA A 355 5.70 7.78 -6.26
CA ALA A 355 5.10 9.04 -6.71
C ALA A 355 5.39 10.15 -5.70
N THR A 356 5.25 11.40 -6.13
CA THR A 356 5.49 12.61 -5.35
C THR A 356 4.41 13.67 -5.65
N LEU A 357 4.35 14.74 -4.85
CA LEU A 357 3.45 15.88 -5.11
C LEU A 357 4.09 16.95 -6.00
N GLN A 358 5.39 17.18 -5.83
CA GLN A 358 6.17 18.10 -6.66
C GLN A 358 7.48 17.45 -7.14
N VAL A 359 7.90 17.86 -8.34
CA VAL A 359 9.21 17.62 -8.98
C VAL A 359 9.69 18.96 -9.56
N ASP A 360 10.99 19.27 -9.50
CA ASP A 360 11.56 20.46 -10.16
C ASP A 360 12.27 20.14 -11.49
N GLY A 361 12.90 21.16 -12.10
CA GLY A 361 13.61 21.02 -13.37
C GLY A 361 14.84 20.08 -13.32
N ASP A 362 15.45 19.90 -12.14
CA ASP A 362 16.61 19.04 -11.93
C ASP A 362 16.19 17.60 -11.56
N GLY A 363 14.93 17.42 -11.18
CA GLY A 363 14.31 16.16 -10.81
C GLY A 363 14.26 15.93 -9.30
N HIS A 364 14.61 16.92 -8.47
CA HIS A 364 14.38 16.81 -7.03
C HIS A 364 12.88 16.74 -6.77
N SER A 365 12.49 15.90 -5.82
CA SER A 365 11.08 15.58 -5.58
C SER A 365 10.73 15.65 -4.10
N SER A 366 9.56 16.21 -3.79
CA SER A 366 9.05 16.30 -2.42
C SER A 366 7.52 16.23 -2.33
N THR A 367 7.08 15.70 -1.18
CA THR A 367 5.69 15.69 -0.71
C THR A 367 5.37 16.89 0.19
N VAL A 368 6.38 17.66 0.63
CA VAL A 368 6.19 18.87 1.42
C VAL A 368 5.67 19.99 0.51
N THR A 369 4.55 20.60 0.91
CA THR A 369 3.91 21.71 0.19
C THR A 369 3.59 22.86 1.16
N ARG A 370 3.28 24.05 0.64
CA ARG A 370 2.97 25.23 1.47
C ARG A 370 1.84 24.92 2.46
N GLY A 371 2.14 25.06 3.76
CA GLY A 371 1.23 24.72 4.86
C GLY A 371 1.00 23.22 5.08
N ARG A 372 1.86 22.33 4.55
CA ARG A 372 1.74 20.88 4.77
C ARG A 372 3.10 20.17 4.81
N LEU A 373 3.50 19.76 6.00
CA LEU A 373 4.71 18.97 6.25
C LEU A 373 4.39 17.46 6.19
N ALA A 374 4.35 16.89 4.98
CA ALA A 374 3.85 15.53 4.73
C ALA A 374 4.69 14.37 5.31
N GLY A 375 5.97 14.63 5.62
CA GLY A 375 6.94 13.58 5.93
C GLY A 375 7.40 12.80 4.69
N PHE A 376 8.44 12.00 4.86
CA PHE A 376 9.07 11.19 3.80
C PHE A 376 8.64 9.72 3.82
N GLY A 377 8.42 9.17 5.01
CA GLY A 377 8.28 7.73 5.19
C GLY A 377 9.49 6.96 4.64
N GLY A 378 9.23 5.87 3.90
CA GLY A 378 10.29 4.98 3.40
C GLY A 378 10.94 5.43 2.09
N ALA A 379 10.42 6.49 1.47
CA ALA A 379 10.81 6.89 0.13
C ALA A 379 12.30 7.28 -0.01
N PRO A 380 12.96 8.00 0.92
CA PRO A 380 14.38 8.31 0.80
C PRO A 380 15.25 7.06 0.89
N ASN A 381 14.92 6.11 1.77
CA ASN A 381 15.65 4.84 1.87
C ASN A 381 15.55 3.99 0.59
N MET A 382 14.37 3.95 -0.02
CA MET A 382 14.18 3.12 -1.22
C MET A 382 14.60 3.85 -2.50
N GLY A 383 14.48 5.18 -2.53
CA GLY A 383 14.65 6.02 -3.69
C GLY A 383 16.02 6.67 -3.85
N HIS A 384 17.09 6.04 -3.37
CA HIS A 384 18.47 6.42 -3.67
C HIS A 384 19.26 5.24 -4.25
N ASP A 385 20.37 5.54 -4.93
CA ASP A 385 21.35 4.53 -5.33
C ASP A 385 22.17 4.08 -4.10
N PRO A 386 22.04 2.83 -3.62
CA PRO A 386 22.64 2.39 -2.37
C PRO A 386 24.16 2.24 -2.53
N ARG A 387 24.91 3.32 -2.29
CA ARG A 387 26.36 3.41 -2.54
C ARG A 387 27.21 2.38 -1.78
N GLY A 388 26.67 1.70 -0.77
CA GLY A 388 27.27 0.56 -0.09
C GLY A 388 27.11 -0.80 -0.81
N ARG A 389 26.18 -0.95 -1.76
CA ARG A 389 25.90 -2.20 -2.48
C ARG A 389 27.10 -2.64 -3.32
N ARG A 390 27.39 -3.95 -3.31
CA ARG A 390 28.48 -4.57 -4.09
C ARG A 390 28.06 -5.81 -4.88
N HIS A 391 26.99 -6.49 -4.50
CA HIS A 391 26.53 -7.65 -5.27
C HIS A 391 25.88 -7.19 -6.60
N PRO A 392 26.23 -7.79 -7.74
CA PRO A 392 25.62 -7.48 -9.03
C PRO A 392 24.27 -8.18 -9.21
N THR A 393 23.36 -7.54 -9.91
CA THR A 393 22.17 -8.17 -10.53
C THR A 393 22.04 -7.64 -11.97
N PRO A 394 21.30 -8.32 -12.88
CA PRO A 394 21.18 -7.89 -14.28
C PRO A 394 20.69 -6.44 -14.43
N ALA A 395 19.62 -6.08 -13.72
CA ALA A 395 19.04 -4.74 -13.76
C ALA A 395 20.00 -3.67 -13.20
N TRP A 396 20.67 -3.97 -12.08
CA TRP A 396 21.63 -3.06 -11.46
C TRP A 396 22.84 -2.79 -12.38
N LEU A 397 23.35 -3.82 -13.05
CA LEU A 397 24.46 -3.70 -14.00
C LEU A 397 24.07 -2.94 -15.28
N ASP A 398 22.84 -3.08 -15.78
CA ASP A 398 22.40 -2.38 -17.00
C ASP A 398 22.42 -0.84 -16.85
N MET A 399 22.32 -0.33 -15.62
CA MET A 399 22.50 1.09 -15.33
C MET A 399 23.95 1.60 -15.48
N ALA A 400 24.94 0.71 -15.50
CA ALA A 400 26.34 1.04 -15.81
C ALA A 400 26.66 0.97 -17.32
N MET A 401 25.76 0.41 -18.14
CA MET A 401 25.96 0.19 -19.57
C MET A 401 24.97 1.01 -20.42
N PRO A 402 25.01 2.36 -20.38
CA PRO A 402 24.06 3.23 -21.08
C PRO A 402 24.19 3.13 -22.61
N GLY A 403 23.57 2.10 -23.19
CA GLY A 403 23.69 1.74 -24.62
C GLY A 403 24.04 0.28 -24.88
N GLY A 404 24.24 -0.55 -23.85
CA GLY A 404 24.66 -1.95 -23.98
C GLY A 404 26.12 -2.13 -24.39
N GLU A 405 26.90 -1.06 -24.38
CA GLU A 405 28.36 -1.11 -24.45
C GLU A 405 28.91 -1.48 -23.06
N ALA A 406 29.93 -2.32 -23.01
CA ALA A 406 30.56 -2.70 -21.74
C ALA A 406 31.14 -1.45 -21.04
N PRO A 407 31.19 -1.42 -19.70
CA PRO A 407 31.75 -0.30 -18.96
C PRO A 407 33.16 0.03 -19.45
N VAL A 408 33.50 1.32 -19.55
CA VAL A 408 34.82 1.76 -20.05
C VAL A 408 35.93 1.27 -19.12
N THR A 409 35.60 1.11 -17.84
CA THR A 409 36.46 0.55 -16.80
C THR A 409 35.71 -0.44 -15.91
N MET A 410 36.41 -1.44 -15.36
CA MET A 410 35.89 -2.32 -14.30
C MET A 410 35.73 -1.59 -12.94
N LEU A 411 35.92 -0.26 -12.90
CA LEU A 411 35.71 0.59 -11.73
C LEU A 411 34.32 1.24 -11.72
N GLU A 412 33.62 1.24 -12.86
CA GLU A 412 32.23 1.67 -12.96
C GLU A 412 31.31 0.68 -12.23
N ARG A 413 30.42 1.22 -11.39
CA ARG A 413 29.39 0.45 -10.69
C ARG A 413 28.05 0.59 -11.37
N GLY A 414 27.24 -0.46 -11.27
CA GLY A 414 25.80 -0.39 -11.50
C GLY A 414 25.10 0.57 -10.52
N LYS A 415 23.81 0.78 -10.76
CA LYS A 415 22.95 1.63 -9.92
C LYS A 415 21.62 0.94 -9.70
N LYS A 416 21.00 1.17 -8.54
CA LYS A 416 19.61 0.74 -8.33
C LYS A 416 18.67 1.55 -9.23
N LEU A 417 17.61 0.92 -9.75
CA LEU A 417 16.60 1.63 -10.51
C LEU A 417 15.69 2.40 -9.55
N VAL A 418 15.82 3.72 -9.54
CA VAL A 418 14.90 4.65 -8.85
C VAL A 418 14.00 5.29 -9.90
N VAL A 419 12.69 5.04 -9.80
CA VAL A 419 11.66 5.52 -10.74
C VAL A 419 10.71 6.50 -10.04
N GLN A 420 10.62 7.72 -10.54
CA GLN A 420 9.53 8.64 -10.22
C GLN A 420 8.40 8.48 -11.25
N MET A 421 7.21 8.09 -10.78
CA MET A 421 6.03 7.79 -11.59
C MET A 421 4.87 8.73 -11.21
N VAL A 422 4.72 9.82 -11.95
CA VAL A 422 3.79 10.92 -11.64
C VAL A 422 3.02 11.40 -12.86
N GLU A 423 1.76 11.81 -12.66
CA GLU A 423 1.03 12.59 -13.67
C GLU A 423 1.64 14.01 -13.74
N THR A 424 1.69 14.65 -14.92
CA THR A 424 2.24 16.01 -15.05
C THR A 424 1.44 17.05 -14.27
N PHE A 425 0.16 16.79 -14.02
CA PHE A 425 -0.72 17.57 -13.14
C PHE A 425 -1.36 16.69 -12.06
N GLN A 426 -1.44 17.24 -10.86
CA GLN A 426 -2.18 16.68 -9.73
C GLN A 426 -3.69 16.88 -9.90
N GLU A 427 -4.49 16.09 -9.18
CA GLU A 427 -5.95 16.28 -9.13
C GLU A 427 -6.30 17.67 -8.57
N GLY A 428 -7.14 18.41 -9.30
CA GLY A 428 -7.39 19.83 -9.04
C GLY A 428 -6.56 20.81 -9.89
N GLY A 429 -5.71 20.31 -10.82
CA GLY A 429 -5.05 21.13 -11.83
C GLY A 429 -3.79 21.86 -11.37
N LYS A 430 -3.25 21.52 -10.20
CA LYS A 430 -1.91 21.98 -9.79
C LYS A 430 -0.84 21.22 -10.60
N PRO A 431 0.17 21.88 -11.18
CA PRO A 431 1.25 21.18 -11.86
C PRO A 431 2.09 20.39 -10.85
N THR A 432 2.49 19.17 -11.22
CA THR A 432 3.49 18.38 -10.47
C THR A 432 4.89 18.94 -10.70
N PHE A 433 5.19 19.31 -11.95
CA PHE A 433 6.47 19.90 -12.32
C PHE A 433 6.45 21.42 -12.09
N VAL A 434 7.32 21.90 -11.21
CA VAL A 434 7.35 23.29 -10.74
C VAL A 434 8.74 23.90 -10.86
N GLU A 435 8.81 25.23 -10.89
CA GLU A 435 10.08 25.97 -10.98
C GLU A 435 10.92 25.92 -9.70
N GLN A 436 10.25 25.90 -8.55
CA GLN A 436 10.86 25.80 -7.24
C GLN A 436 9.93 24.93 -6.38
N LEU A 437 10.50 23.94 -5.69
CA LEU A 437 9.74 23.14 -4.72
C LEU A 437 9.24 24.03 -3.57
N ASP A 438 7.97 23.87 -3.18
CA ASP A 438 7.38 24.50 -2.00
C ASP A 438 8.22 24.21 -0.73
N ALA A 439 8.85 23.04 -0.69
CA ALA A 439 9.79 22.60 0.34
C ALA A 439 10.90 23.63 0.65
N VAL A 440 11.39 24.38 -0.34
CA VAL A 440 12.43 25.40 -0.14
C VAL A 440 11.90 26.58 0.68
N ASP A 441 10.66 27.02 0.42
CA ASP A 441 10.03 28.10 1.18
C ASP A 441 9.66 27.65 2.60
N VAL A 442 9.18 26.40 2.73
CA VAL A 442 8.87 25.80 4.04
C VAL A 442 10.12 25.72 4.92
N ALA A 443 11.25 25.22 4.38
CA ALA A 443 12.49 25.13 5.13
C ALA A 443 12.97 26.50 5.64
N LYS A 444 12.97 27.53 4.78
CA LYS A 444 13.35 28.90 5.17
C LYS A 444 12.48 29.47 6.28
N LYS A 445 11.16 29.24 6.24
CA LYS A 445 10.21 29.71 7.27
C LYS A 445 10.35 28.97 8.59
N SER A 446 10.54 27.65 8.53
CA SER A 446 10.62 26.77 9.69
C SER A 446 12.03 26.63 10.28
N GLY A 447 13.01 27.40 9.80
CA GLY A 447 14.40 27.33 10.27
C GLY A 447 15.13 26.02 9.96
N MET A 448 14.64 25.22 9.01
CA MET A 448 15.28 23.95 8.63
C MET A 448 16.56 24.24 7.83
N PRO A 449 17.68 23.54 8.11
CA PRO A 449 18.96 23.81 7.45
C PRO A 449 18.98 23.40 5.97
N LEU A 450 18.06 22.53 5.54
CA LEU A 450 17.93 22.00 4.19
C LEU A 450 16.45 21.96 3.79
N ALA A 451 16.18 22.10 2.49
CA ALA A 451 14.85 21.83 1.95
C ALA A 451 14.51 20.34 2.14
N PRO A 452 13.33 19.98 2.68
CA PRO A 452 12.93 18.58 2.86
C PRO A 452 12.61 17.94 1.49
N ILE A 453 13.66 17.43 0.84
CA ILE A 453 13.60 16.68 -0.41
C ILE A 453 13.46 15.19 -0.08
N MET A 454 12.48 14.53 -0.68
CA MET A 454 12.17 13.12 -0.46
C MET A 454 13.08 12.20 -1.28
N ILE A 455 13.29 12.53 -2.56
CA ILE A 455 14.24 11.87 -3.46
C ILE A 455 14.94 12.97 -4.29
N TYR A 456 16.27 12.97 -4.28
CA TYR A 456 17.09 13.93 -5.02
C TYR A 456 17.16 13.57 -6.51
N GLY A 457 17.29 14.59 -7.37
CA GLY A 457 17.24 14.40 -8.82
C GLY A 457 18.33 13.48 -9.36
N ASP A 458 19.55 13.55 -8.82
CA ASP A 458 20.69 12.73 -9.25
C ASP A 458 20.54 11.23 -8.95
N ASP A 459 19.77 10.87 -7.92
CA ASP A 459 19.37 9.50 -7.61
C ASP A 459 18.31 8.95 -8.59
N VAL A 460 17.47 9.81 -9.17
CA VAL A 460 16.42 9.38 -10.11
C VAL A 460 17.04 8.86 -11.41
N THR A 461 16.82 7.58 -11.68
CA THR A 461 17.23 6.88 -12.92
C THR A 461 16.21 6.98 -14.05
N HIS A 462 14.93 7.05 -13.68
CA HIS A 462 13.79 7.06 -14.60
C HIS A 462 12.72 8.04 -14.10
N LEU A 463 12.27 8.92 -14.99
CA LEU A 463 11.08 9.74 -14.76
C LEU A 463 9.99 9.30 -15.75
N LEU A 464 8.87 8.82 -15.22
CA LEU A 464 7.74 8.26 -15.96
C LEU A 464 6.50 9.13 -15.74
N THR A 465 5.94 9.63 -16.84
CA THR A 465 4.70 10.40 -16.89
C THR A 465 3.75 9.82 -17.93
N GLU A 466 2.56 10.40 -18.07
CA GLU A 466 1.62 10.11 -19.15
C GLU A 466 2.15 10.48 -20.55
N GLU A 467 3.16 11.35 -20.64
CA GLU A 467 3.80 11.79 -21.89
C GLU A 467 4.93 10.85 -22.36
N GLY A 468 5.62 10.18 -21.42
CA GLY A 468 6.78 9.38 -21.77
C GLY A 468 7.60 8.83 -20.59
N ILE A 469 8.74 8.22 -20.92
CA ILE A 469 9.80 7.87 -19.97
C ILE A 469 11.06 8.63 -20.35
N ALA A 470 11.58 9.42 -19.42
CA ALA A 470 12.92 9.97 -19.49
C ALA A 470 13.90 9.04 -18.76
N TYR A 471 14.82 8.43 -19.51
CA TYR A 471 15.84 7.50 -19.01
C TYR A 471 17.04 8.27 -18.42
N LEU A 472 16.81 9.02 -17.35
CA LEU A 472 17.77 9.99 -16.77
C LEU A 472 19.12 9.37 -16.38
N TYR A 473 19.21 8.06 -16.14
CA TYR A 473 20.48 7.36 -15.92
C TYR A 473 21.47 7.46 -17.09
N LYS A 474 21.00 7.80 -18.30
CA LYS A 474 21.80 8.01 -19.51
C LYS A 474 22.28 9.45 -19.71
N ALA A 475 21.78 10.42 -18.93
CA ALA A 475 22.14 11.82 -19.08
C ALA A 475 23.63 12.03 -18.75
N ARG A 476 24.35 12.72 -19.64
CA ARG A 476 25.79 12.97 -19.55
C ARG A 476 26.11 14.25 -18.79
N SER A 477 25.14 15.16 -18.66
CA SER A 477 25.24 16.40 -17.92
C SER A 477 23.91 16.78 -17.27
N LEU A 478 23.92 17.81 -16.41
CA LEU A 478 22.71 18.31 -15.76
C LEU A 478 21.76 18.96 -16.79
N GLU A 479 22.29 19.65 -17.80
CA GLU A 479 21.51 20.28 -18.87
C GLU A 479 20.80 19.23 -19.73
N GLU A 480 21.45 18.10 -20.03
CA GLU A 480 20.81 16.98 -20.71
C GLU A 480 19.70 16.36 -19.85
N ARG A 481 19.93 16.19 -18.54
CA ARG A 481 18.92 15.74 -17.58
C ARG A 481 17.70 16.68 -17.54
N GLN A 482 17.91 17.98 -17.38
CA GLN A 482 16.86 19.01 -17.40
C GLN A 482 16.05 18.97 -18.69
N ALA A 483 16.73 18.86 -19.85
CA ALA A 483 16.07 18.80 -21.14
C ALA A 483 15.27 17.50 -21.35
N MET A 484 15.74 16.36 -20.82
CA MET A 484 15.01 15.09 -20.78
C MET A 484 13.79 15.14 -19.84
N ILE A 485 13.89 15.83 -18.69
CA ILE A 485 12.76 16.05 -17.77
C ILE A 485 11.70 16.92 -18.45
N ALA A 486 12.09 18.05 -19.04
CA ALA A 486 11.18 18.94 -19.77
C ALA A 486 10.44 18.21 -20.91
N ALA A 487 11.11 17.28 -21.62
CA ALA A 487 10.51 16.49 -22.69
C ALA A 487 9.35 15.56 -22.24
N VAL A 488 9.22 15.25 -20.94
CA VAL A 488 8.13 14.42 -20.38
C VAL A 488 7.25 15.17 -19.37
N ALA A 489 7.52 16.46 -19.13
CA ALA A 489 6.80 17.29 -18.16
C ALA A 489 5.51 17.94 -18.71
N GLY A 490 5.07 17.57 -19.92
CA GLY A 490 3.81 18.02 -20.52
C GLY A 490 3.74 19.54 -20.73
N VAL A 491 2.60 20.15 -20.39
CA VAL A 491 2.36 21.61 -20.53
C VAL A 491 2.56 22.39 -19.21
N THR A 492 3.38 21.86 -18.31
CA THR A 492 3.81 22.53 -17.07
C THR A 492 4.84 23.63 -17.35
N SER A 493 5.21 24.46 -16.35
CA SER A 493 6.24 25.48 -16.53
C SER A 493 7.60 24.89 -16.95
N ILE A 494 7.96 23.73 -16.40
CA ILE A 494 9.16 22.97 -16.80
C ILE A 494 8.99 22.40 -18.22
N GLY A 495 7.83 21.82 -18.53
CA GLY A 495 7.55 21.28 -19.87
C GLY A 495 7.55 22.32 -20.98
N LEU A 496 7.11 23.55 -20.71
CA LEU A 496 7.12 24.67 -21.67
C LEU A 496 8.53 25.16 -22.05
N ARG A 497 9.57 24.75 -21.32
CA ARG A 497 10.99 24.98 -21.70
C ARG A 497 11.46 24.07 -22.83
N HIS A 498 10.69 23.02 -23.13
CA HIS A 498 11.09 22.00 -24.07
C HIS A 498 11.09 22.49 -25.53
N ASN A 499 12.19 22.25 -26.26
CA ASN A 499 12.28 22.47 -27.70
C ASN A 499 11.92 21.20 -28.48
N PRO A 500 10.80 21.15 -29.24
CA PRO A 500 10.32 19.94 -29.91
C PRO A 500 11.33 19.24 -30.83
N LYS A 501 12.29 20.00 -31.40
CA LYS A 501 13.38 19.43 -32.22
C LYS A 501 14.32 18.54 -31.41
N ASP A 502 14.53 18.86 -30.13
CA ASP A 502 15.36 18.09 -29.23
C ASP A 502 14.67 16.81 -28.73
N THR A 503 13.33 16.80 -28.53
CA THR A 503 12.60 15.55 -28.24
C THR A 503 12.73 14.55 -29.37
N GLU A 504 12.61 14.99 -30.62
CA GLU A 504 12.73 14.10 -31.78
C GLU A 504 14.15 13.51 -31.89
N ARG A 505 15.20 14.26 -31.49
CA ARG A 505 16.56 13.72 -31.33
C ARG A 505 16.61 12.69 -30.20
N MET A 506 16.16 13.05 -29.00
CA MET A 506 16.21 12.20 -27.80
C MET A 506 15.46 10.88 -27.99
N ARG A 507 14.28 10.89 -28.62
CA ARG A 507 13.53 9.67 -28.97
C ARG A 507 14.34 8.76 -29.89
N ARG A 508 14.94 9.30 -30.95
CA ARG A 508 15.80 8.54 -31.88
C ARG A 508 17.06 7.98 -31.21
N GLU A 509 17.60 8.67 -30.21
CA GLU A 509 18.76 8.21 -29.45
C GLU A 509 18.38 7.15 -28.39
N ALA A 510 17.19 7.25 -27.80
CA ALA A 510 16.64 6.24 -26.90
C ALA A 510 16.27 4.92 -27.60
N ASP A 511 15.80 5.00 -28.86
CA ASP A 511 15.39 3.86 -29.69
C ASP A 511 16.53 3.17 -30.47
N ARG A 512 17.77 3.68 -30.40
CA ARG A 512 18.92 2.99 -31.02
C ARG A 512 19.16 1.64 -30.35
N PRO A 513 19.11 0.51 -31.07
CA PRO A 513 19.47 -0.79 -30.50
C PRO A 513 20.96 -0.78 -30.14
N ALA A 514 21.30 -1.46 -29.03
CA ALA A 514 22.68 -1.64 -28.58
C ALA A 514 23.58 -2.10 -29.73
N GLY A 515 24.72 -1.44 -29.89
CA GLY A 515 25.57 -1.61 -31.06
C GLY A 515 26.07 -3.04 -31.21
N ARG A 516 25.97 -3.62 -32.43
CA ARG A 516 26.79 -4.80 -32.75
C ARG A 516 28.27 -4.38 -32.66
N PRO A 517 29.13 -5.14 -31.96
CA PRO A 517 30.54 -4.80 -31.87
C PRO A 517 31.16 -4.75 -33.27
N ARG A 518 31.88 -3.65 -33.55
CA ARG A 518 32.67 -3.51 -34.77
C ARG A 518 33.96 -4.32 -34.60
N HIS A 519 34.31 -5.06 -35.65
CA HIS A 519 35.45 -5.98 -35.80
C HIS A 519 35.27 -7.42 -35.26
N PRO A 520 35.52 -8.45 -36.10
CA PRO A 520 35.50 -9.85 -35.70
C PRO A 520 36.89 -10.30 -35.19
N PRO A 521 36.99 -11.01 -34.05
CA PRO A 521 38.18 -11.80 -33.75
C PRO A 521 38.30 -12.98 -34.72
N GLN A 522 39.53 -13.32 -35.08
CA GLN A 522 39.83 -14.30 -36.12
C GLN A 522 39.38 -15.72 -35.76
N ARG A 523 39.03 -16.51 -36.79
CA ARG A 523 38.58 -17.89 -36.66
C ARG A 523 39.67 -18.80 -36.08
N ARG A 524 39.31 -19.58 -35.07
CA ARG A 524 39.78 -20.98 -34.93
C ARG A 524 38.58 -21.88 -34.61
N HIS A 525 38.25 -22.77 -35.54
CA HIS A 525 37.39 -23.93 -35.29
C HIS A 525 38.28 -25.13 -34.97
N PRO A 526 37.79 -26.07 -34.15
CA PRO A 526 37.57 -27.43 -34.67
C PRO A 526 36.09 -27.76 -34.90
N ARG A 527 35.82 -28.83 -35.64
CA ARG A 527 34.48 -29.28 -36.04
C ARG A 527 34.07 -30.55 -35.28
N ALA A 528 32.83 -30.60 -34.78
CA ALA A 528 31.89 -31.75 -34.83
C ALA A 528 30.57 -31.28 -34.17
N ALA A 529 29.36 -31.57 -34.66
CA ALA A 529 28.93 -32.28 -35.88
C ALA A 529 27.73 -31.55 -36.55
N ARG A 530 27.46 -31.84 -37.83
CA ARG A 530 26.29 -31.34 -38.60
C ARG A 530 25.10 -32.31 -38.43
N ARG A 531 23.83 -31.89 -38.51
CA ARG A 531 22.94 -31.65 -39.69
C ARG A 531 21.50 -31.49 -39.10
N GLN A 532 20.46 -30.86 -39.63
CA GLN A 532 20.06 -30.24 -40.92
C GLN A 532 19.61 -28.77 -40.64
N GLU A 533 19.93 -27.72 -41.40
CA GLU A 533 19.52 -27.37 -42.77
C GLU A 533 18.00 -27.27 -43.02
N HIS A 534 17.45 -26.04 -43.05
CA HIS A 534 16.86 -25.51 -44.29
C HIS A 534 16.76 -23.96 -44.34
N ARG A 535 17.49 -23.39 -45.32
CA ARG A 535 17.36 -22.13 -46.10
C ARG A 535 16.77 -20.83 -45.50
N ARG A 536 17.55 -19.75 -45.73
CA ARG A 536 17.20 -18.33 -45.57
C ARG A 536 16.26 -17.81 -46.67
N ALA A 537 15.51 -16.75 -46.35
CA ALA A 537 15.51 -15.51 -47.12
C ALA A 537 15.27 -14.33 -46.15
N GLY A 538 15.91 -13.18 -46.39
CA GLY A 538 15.70 -11.96 -45.61
C GLY A 538 15.17 -10.84 -46.51
N GLY A 539 14.36 -9.94 -45.96
CA GLY A 539 13.82 -8.79 -46.70
C GLY A 539 12.95 -7.92 -45.79
N VAL A 540 13.26 -6.63 -45.75
CA VAL A 540 12.47 -5.58 -45.07
C VAL A 540 11.30 -5.18 -45.98
N VAL A 541 10.13 -4.80 -45.43
CA VAL A 541 9.31 -3.63 -45.86
C VAL A 541 8.04 -3.46 -45.00
N ARG A 542 7.53 -2.22 -44.95
CA ARG A 542 6.32 -1.76 -44.22
C ARG A 542 5.03 -1.97 -45.05
N ARG A 543 3.88 -1.77 -44.36
CA ARG A 543 2.52 -1.43 -44.87
C ARG A 543 1.59 -2.62 -45.24
N PRO A 544 0.25 -2.38 -45.29
CA PRO A 544 -0.70 -3.22 -44.54
C PRO A 544 -1.48 -4.22 -45.40
N LEU A 545 -1.95 -5.28 -44.76
CA LEU A 545 -2.85 -6.29 -45.35
C LEU A 545 -4.31 -5.83 -45.28
N GLN A 546 -4.95 -5.69 -46.44
CA GLN A 546 -6.40 -5.89 -46.57
C GLN A 546 -6.65 -7.38 -46.89
N PRO A 547 -7.62 -8.06 -46.25
CA PRO A 547 -8.05 -9.37 -46.68
C PRO A 547 -9.08 -9.25 -47.82
N ALA A 548 -8.79 -9.87 -48.95
CA ALA A 548 -9.78 -10.16 -49.98
C ALA A 548 -10.32 -11.58 -49.77
N CYS A 549 -11.63 -11.71 -49.61
CA CYS A 549 -12.36 -12.95 -49.89
C CYS A 549 -13.80 -12.57 -50.22
N GLN A 550 -14.33 -13.09 -51.32
CA GLN A 550 -15.73 -12.94 -51.69
C GLN A 550 -16.23 -14.28 -52.25
N VAL A 551 -17.46 -14.62 -51.89
CA VAL A 551 -18.27 -15.71 -52.44
C VAL A 551 -17.81 -17.14 -52.13
N GLN A 552 -18.15 -17.60 -50.92
CA GLN A 552 -18.89 -18.85 -50.80
C GLN A 552 -19.89 -18.76 -49.63
N GLU A 553 -21.15 -19.14 -49.92
CA GLU A 553 -22.35 -19.21 -49.05
C GLU A 553 -23.42 -18.12 -49.20
N LEU A 554 -23.78 -17.90 -50.47
CA LEU A 554 -25.08 -17.41 -50.96
C LEU A 554 -26.28 -18.34 -50.63
N VAL A 555 -26.20 -19.15 -49.58
CA VAL A 555 -27.16 -20.23 -49.25
C VAL A 555 -27.91 -19.96 -47.92
N MET A 556 -27.34 -19.17 -47.01
CA MET A 556 -28.02 -18.75 -45.77
C MET A 556 -28.66 -17.36 -45.89
N SER A 557 -29.58 -17.22 -46.85
CA SER A 557 -30.44 -16.02 -47.00
C SER A 557 -31.95 -16.35 -47.00
N ALA A 558 -32.34 -17.56 -46.55
CA ALA A 558 -33.68 -18.10 -46.80
C ALA A 558 -34.60 -18.25 -45.58
N LEU A 559 -34.16 -18.03 -44.33
CA LEU A 559 -35.06 -17.97 -43.17
C LEU A 559 -34.69 -16.86 -42.17
N ILE A 560 -35.71 -16.07 -41.81
CA ILE A 560 -35.67 -14.91 -40.91
C ILE A 560 -34.86 -13.73 -41.46
N ALA A 561 -35.55 -12.88 -42.24
CA ALA A 561 -35.14 -11.49 -42.47
C ALA A 561 -35.28 -10.67 -41.16
N ARG A 562 -34.42 -10.93 -40.18
CA ARG A 562 -34.23 -10.05 -39.03
C ARG A 562 -33.45 -8.84 -39.53
N GLN A 563 -34.09 -7.67 -39.50
CA GLN A 563 -33.41 -6.40 -39.71
C GLN A 563 -32.18 -6.34 -38.78
N ALA A 564 -31.04 -5.89 -39.30
CA ALA A 564 -29.84 -5.77 -38.49
C ALA A 564 -30.15 -4.83 -37.30
N PRO A 565 -29.88 -5.25 -36.04
CA PRO A 565 -30.40 -4.54 -34.87
C PRO A 565 -29.96 -3.09 -34.88
N THR A 566 -30.86 -2.16 -34.56
CA THR A 566 -30.62 -0.73 -34.65
C THR A 566 -29.50 -0.29 -33.70
N ALA A 567 -29.03 0.94 -33.86
CA ALA A 567 -28.05 1.51 -32.92
C ALA A 567 -28.61 1.63 -31.49
N ALA A 568 -29.93 1.74 -31.31
CA ALA A 568 -30.57 1.78 -30.01
C ALA A 568 -30.70 0.38 -29.39
N GLU A 569 -31.11 -0.61 -30.19
CA GLU A 569 -31.20 -2.01 -29.75
C GLU A 569 -29.84 -2.54 -29.28
N ARG A 570 -28.76 -2.29 -30.04
CA ARG A 570 -27.39 -2.66 -29.63
C ARG A 570 -26.93 -1.96 -28.34
N LEU A 571 -27.46 -0.77 -28.02
CA LEU A 571 -27.17 -0.08 -26.76
C LEU A 571 -27.99 -0.66 -25.61
N ALA A 572 -29.22 -1.10 -25.87
CA ALA A 572 -30.04 -1.85 -24.91
C ALA A 572 -29.42 -3.21 -24.59
N ASP A 573 -28.96 -3.97 -25.59
CA ASP A 573 -28.24 -5.23 -25.42
C ASP A 573 -27.03 -5.06 -24.50
N LEU A 574 -26.18 -4.07 -24.77
CA LEU A 574 -25.01 -3.77 -23.94
C LEU A 574 -25.37 -3.32 -22.52
N ALA A 575 -26.48 -2.60 -22.34
CA ALA A 575 -26.95 -2.16 -21.03
C ALA A 575 -27.50 -3.33 -20.19
N VAL A 576 -28.25 -4.25 -20.81
CA VAL A 576 -28.79 -5.46 -20.17
C VAL A 576 -27.67 -6.46 -19.88
N GLN A 577 -26.77 -6.72 -20.83
CA GLN A 577 -25.64 -7.61 -20.62
C GLN A 577 -24.76 -7.13 -19.46
N ALA A 578 -24.51 -5.82 -19.35
CA ALA A 578 -23.76 -5.26 -18.23
C ALA A 578 -24.44 -5.43 -16.86
N LEU A 579 -25.78 -5.56 -16.80
CA LEU A 579 -26.51 -5.87 -15.57
C LEU A 579 -26.49 -7.38 -15.26
N VAL A 580 -26.52 -8.24 -16.30
CA VAL A 580 -26.39 -9.70 -16.17
C VAL A 580 -24.98 -10.08 -15.72
N ASP A 581 -23.94 -9.58 -16.39
CA ASP A 581 -22.52 -9.79 -16.05
C ASP A 581 -22.22 -9.37 -14.61
N GLU A 582 -22.81 -8.25 -14.16
CA GLU A 582 -22.74 -7.79 -12.78
C GLU A 582 -23.44 -8.80 -11.84
N ALA A 583 -24.68 -9.21 -12.11
CA ALA A 583 -25.39 -10.18 -11.27
C ALA A 583 -24.63 -11.52 -11.11
N ASP A 584 -23.92 -11.93 -12.17
CA ASP A 584 -23.13 -13.16 -12.26
C ASP A 584 -21.76 -13.11 -11.58
N LEU A 585 -21.23 -11.91 -11.29
CA LEU A 585 -19.92 -11.75 -10.66
C LEU A 585 -19.93 -12.39 -9.26
N SER A 586 -18.97 -13.27 -8.99
CA SER A 586 -18.87 -14.05 -7.74
C SER A 586 -17.39 -14.14 -7.30
N PRO A 587 -17.08 -14.14 -6.00
CA PRO A 587 -17.98 -14.13 -4.84
C PRO A 587 -18.45 -12.73 -4.40
N LYS A 588 -19.72 -12.61 -4.00
CA LYS A 588 -20.30 -11.44 -3.31
C LYS A 588 -20.85 -11.82 -1.93
N PRO A 589 -20.10 -11.60 -0.84
CA PRO A 589 -20.58 -11.89 0.52
C PRO A 589 -21.90 -11.17 0.84
N GLY A 590 -22.91 -11.91 1.31
CA GLY A 590 -24.22 -11.39 1.74
C GLY A 590 -25.20 -11.00 0.63
N LEU A 591 -24.78 -10.94 -0.63
CA LEU A 591 -25.62 -10.60 -1.79
C LEU A 591 -25.92 -11.83 -2.66
N VAL A 592 -26.88 -11.69 -3.57
CA VAL A 592 -27.14 -12.69 -4.61
C VAL A 592 -25.94 -12.78 -5.57
N ASP A 593 -25.42 -13.99 -5.76
CA ASP A 593 -24.38 -14.33 -6.75
C ASP A 593 -24.60 -15.77 -7.28
N ARG A 594 -23.65 -16.34 -8.04
CA ARG A 594 -23.76 -17.70 -8.59
C ARG A 594 -23.71 -18.82 -7.53
N ARG A 595 -23.36 -18.52 -6.28
CA ARG A 595 -23.31 -19.47 -5.16
C ARG A 595 -24.62 -19.50 -4.36
N GLY A 596 -25.49 -18.51 -4.52
CA GLY A 596 -26.82 -18.49 -3.91
C GLY A 596 -27.39 -17.09 -3.69
N SER A 597 -28.52 -17.01 -2.98
CA SER A 597 -29.22 -15.75 -2.68
C SER A 597 -28.55 -14.85 -1.62
N GLY A 598 -27.39 -15.24 -1.08
CA GLY A 598 -26.74 -14.50 0.00
C GLY A 598 -27.62 -14.46 1.25
N ALA A 599 -27.88 -13.26 1.78
CA ALA A 599 -28.78 -13.06 2.92
C ALA A 599 -30.26 -12.85 2.53
N HIS A 600 -30.61 -12.96 1.24
CA HIS A 600 -31.96 -12.69 0.75
C HIS A 600 -32.83 -13.95 0.68
N SER A 601 -34.09 -13.84 1.09
CA SER A 601 -35.13 -14.86 0.91
C SER A 601 -36.11 -14.53 -0.23
N ASP A 602 -36.08 -13.29 -0.72
CA ASP A 602 -37.00 -12.68 -1.69
C ASP A 602 -36.38 -12.45 -3.08
N LEU A 603 -35.09 -12.78 -3.25
CA LEU A 603 -34.30 -12.56 -4.45
C LEU A 603 -33.40 -13.79 -4.73
N HIS A 604 -33.26 -14.16 -6.00
CA HIS A 604 -32.33 -15.19 -6.48
C HIS A 604 -31.79 -14.80 -7.86
N LEU A 605 -30.72 -15.45 -8.33
CA LEU A 605 -30.00 -15.03 -9.55
C LEU A 605 -30.90 -14.96 -10.79
N GLY A 606 -31.76 -15.96 -11.01
CA GLY A 606 -32.74 -15.94 -12.10
C GLY A 606 -33.72 -14.75 -12.06
N LEU A 607 -34.09 -14.26 -10.87
CA LEU A 607 -34.94 -13.07 -10.72
C LEU A 607 -34.16 -11.78 -11.03
N MET A 608 -32.86 -11.74 -10.71
CA MET A 608 -31.95 -10.65 -11.09
C MET A 608 -31.75 -10.61 -12.62
N HIS A 609 -31.64 -11.76 -13.29
CA HIS A 609 -31.58 -11.84 -14.75
C HIS A 609 -32.89 -11.40 -15.40
N ALA A 610 -34.05 -11.85 -14.92
CA ALA A 610 -35.36 -11.43 -15.42
C ALA A 610 -35.58 -9.90 -15.23
N SER A 611 -35.19 -9.38 -14.07
CA SER A 611 -35.17 -7.93 -13.76
C SER A 611 -34.30 -7.16 -14.77
N ALA A 612 -33.07 -7.61 -15.04
CA ALA A 612 -32.20 -6.98 -16.04
C ALA A 612 -32.80 -7.00 -17.46
N GLN A 613 -33.36 -8.14 -17.87
CA GLN A 613 -33.98 -8.31 -19.20
C GLN A 613 -35.23 -7.43 -19.39
N SER A 614 -36.06 -7.25 -18.35
CA SER A 614 -37.26 -6.40 -18.39
C SER A 614 -36.98 -4.92 -18.70
N LEU A 615 -35.75 -4.45 -18.44
CA LEU A 615 -35.34 -3.07 -18.71
C LEU A 615 -34.92 -2.82 -20.17
N TRP A 616 -34.78 -3.86 -21.00
CA TRP A 616 -34.36 -3.73 -22.40
C TRP A 616 -35.19 -2.72 -23.21
N PRO A 617 -36.55 -2.75 -23.20
CA PRO A 617 -37.35 -1.83 -24.00
C PRO A 617 -37.17 -0.38 -23.57
N ALA A 618 -37.02 -0.14 -22.26
CA ALA A 618 -36.76 1.18 -21.72
C ALA A 618 -35.38 1.71 -22.16
N PHE A 619 -34.34 0.86 -22.18
CA PHE A 619 -33.01 1.27 -22.67
C PHE A 619 -33.01 1.54 -24.18
N ALA A 620 -33.75 0.76 -24.98
CA ALA A 620 -33.90 1.00 -26.42
C ALA A 620 -34.60 2.35 -26.67
N ALA A 621 -35.77 2.58 -26.07
CA ALA A 621 -36.51 3.84 -26.19
C ALA A 621 -35.70 5.06 -25.71
N MET A 622 -34.89 4.91 -24.65
CA MET A 622 -33.97 5.95 -24.20
C MET A 622 -32.88 6.27 -25.22
N ALA A 623 -32.32 5.25 -25.88
CA ALA A 623 -31.30 5.43 -26.89
C ALA A 623 -31.87 6.07 -28.17
N ASP A 624 -33.09 5.73 -28.58
CA ASP A 624 -33.78 6.37 -29.70
C ASP A 624 -34.14 7.83 -29.39
N ALA A 625 -34.73 8.12 -28.23
CA ALA A 625 -35.06 9.51 -27.84
C ALA A 625 -33.81 10.41 -27.78
N ALA A 626 -32.67 9.87 -27.32
CA ALA A 626 -31.41 10.61 -27.30
C ALA A 626 -30.77 10.77 -28.70
N ARG A 627 -31.07 9.87 -29.65
CA ARG A 627 -30.67 10.01 -31.07
C ARG A 627 -31.55 11.00 -31.83
N SER A 628 -32.86 11.01 -31.58
CA SER A 628 -33.81 11.90 -32.27
C SER A 628 -33.63 13.37 -31.87
N GLU A 629 -33.35 13.65 -30.59
CA GLU A 629 -33.07 15.02 -30.14
C GLU A 629 -31.72 15.54 -30.65
N GLY A 630 -30.71 14.67 -30.80
CA GLY A 630 -29.37 14.99 -31.31
C GLY A 630 -28.51 15.93 -30.45
N ARG A 631 -29.09 16.53 -29.39
CA ARG A 631 -28.43 17.46 -28.46
C ARG A 631 -28.94 17.27 -27.03
N VAL A 632 -28.21 17.83 -26.07
CA VAL A 632 -28.64 17.88 -24.67
C VAL A 632 -29.66 19.00 -24.47
N SER A 633 -30.93 18.65 -24.24
CA SER A 633 -32.00 19.60 -23.88
C SER A 633 -32.66 19.23 -22.54
N GLN A 634 -33.50 20.13 -22.02
CA GLN A 634 -34.32 19.84 -20.84
C GLN A 634 -35.44 18.83 -21.17
N ALA A 635 -36.11 19.01 -22.32
CA ALA A 635 -37.12 18.07 -22.82
C ALA A 635 -36.58 16.64 -22.90
N LEU A 636 -35.36 16.43 -23.40
CA LEU A 636 -34.73 15.10 -23.40
C LEU A 636 -34.54 14.53 -21.99
N ARG A 637 -34.18 15.35 -20.99
CA ARG A 637 -34.07 14.88 -19.59
C ARG A 637 -35.41 14.45 -19.02
N GLU A 638 -36.48 15.15 -19.39
CA GLU A 638 -37.86 14.85 -18.98
C GLU A 638 -38.35 13.56 -19.64
N THR A 639 -38.15 13.39 -20.95
CA THR A 639 -38.46 12.16 -21.71
C THR A 639 -37.72 10.94 -21.14
N LEU A 640 -36.40 11.01 -20.93
CA LEU A 640 -35.62 9.92 -20.34
C LEU A 640 -35.93 9.72 -18.84
N GLY A 641 -36.42 10.76 -18.18
CA GLY A 641 -36.98 10.70 -16.83
C GLY A 641 -38.23 9.82 -16.78
N GLN A 642 -39.15 10.03 -17.74
CA GLN A 642 -40.39 9.26 -17.88
C GLN A 642 -40.11 7.81 -18.27
N LEU A 643 -39.40 7.57 -19.38
CA LEU A 643 -39.04 6.22 -19.84
C LEU A 643 -38.32 5.38 -18.76
N GLY A 644 -37.57 6.05 -17.87
CA GLY A 644 -36.88 5.39 -16.77
C GLY A 644 -37.73 5.16 -15.51
N ARG A 645 -38.92 5.76 -15.41
CA ARG A 645 -39.96 5.37 -14.45
C ARG A 645 -40.80 4.22 -15.00
N ASP A 646 -41.12 4.27 -16.29
CA ASP A 646 -41.90 3.22 -16.97
C ASP A 646 -41.16 1.87 -16.95
N GLY A 647 -39.85 1.88 -17.24
CA GLY A 647 -39.01 0.68 -17.08
C GLY A 647 -38.87 0.21 -15.63
N GLU A 648 -38.91 1.12 -14.65
CA GLU A 648 -38.86 0.76 -13.23
C GLU A 648 -40.18 0.11 -12.76
N ALA A 649 -41.32 0.55 -13.29
CA ALA A 649 -42.62 -0.07 -13.07
C ALA A 649 -42.72 -1.48 -13.71
N GLU A 650 -42.22 -1.65 -14.93
CA GLU A 650 -42.20 -2.96 -15.60
C GLU A 650 -41.26 -3.94 -14.90
N MET A 651 -40.08 -3.48 -14.45
CA MET A 651 -39.17 -4.27 -13.63
C MET A 651 -39.83 -4.73 -12.33
N LEU A 652 -40.55 -3.84 -11.63
CA LEU A 652 -41.32 -4.17 -10.41
C LEU A 652 -42.43 -5.21 -10.66
N ARG A 653 -43.08 -5.14 -11.83
CA ARG A 653 -44.08 -6.12 -12.26
C ARG A 653 -43.46 -7.50 -12.49
N VAL A 654 -42.28 -7.54 -13.12
CA VAL A 654 -41.51 -8.78 -13.37
C VAL A 654 -40.93 -9.36 -12.08
N THR A 655 -40.57 -8.55 -11.08
CA THR A 655 -40.09 -9.03 -9.77
C THR A 655 -41.20 -9.27 -8.74
N ALA A 656 -42.48 -9.29 -9.15
CA ALA A 656 -43.64 -9.53 -8.28
C ALA A 656 -43.69 -8.69 -6.99
N GLY A 657 -43.14 -7.46 -7.03
CA GLY A 657 -43.09 -6.56 -5.87
C GLY A 657 -41.90 -6.75 -4.91
N SER A 658 -41.01 -7.74 -5.10
CA SER A 658 -39.74 -7.81 -4.36
C SER A 658 -38.92 -6.54 -4.61
N THR A 659 -38.34 -5.95 -3.55
CA THR A 659 -37.67 -4.64 -3.64
C THR A 659 -36.55 -4.62 -4.68
N PRO A 660 -36.60 -3.73 -5.69
CA PRO A 660 -35.73 -3.84 -6.87
C PRO A 660 -34.31 -3.32 -6.62
N ILE A 661 -33.41 -3.71 -7.53
CA ILE A 661 -32.02 -3.20 -7.69
C ILE A 661 -31.93 -1.67 -7.51
N ALA A 662 -32.94 -0.93 -7.99
CA ALA A 662 -32.97 0.53 -7.95
C ALA A 662 -33.27 1.14 -6.56
N ALA A 663 -34.02 0.46 -5.69
CA ALA A 663 -34.64 1.08 -4.51
C ALA A 663 -33.73 1.15 -3.26
N ARG A 664 -32.90 0.13 -3.02
CA ARG A 664 -32.00 0.08 -1.83
C ARG A 664 -30.56 0.50 -2.07
N SER A 665 -30.21 0.83 -3.31
CA SER A 665 -28.94 1.48 -3.63
C SER A 665 -29.17 2.63 -4.61
N GLY A 666 -29.32 3.85 -4.07
CA GLY A 666 -29.71 5.07 -4.80
C GLY A 666 -28.66 5.60 -5.79
N ARG A 667 -28.24 4.77 -6.76
CA ARG A 667 -27.15 5.05 -7.70
C ARG A 667 -27.29 4.34 -9.06
N TRP A 668 -27.99 3.21 -9.13
CA TRP A 668 -28.02 2.36 -10.34
C TRP A 668 -28.79 3.00 -11.50
N GLY A 669 -30.08 3.30 -11.30
CA GLY A 669 -30.95 3.90 -12.33
C GLY A 669 -30.44 5.24 -12.89
N CYS A 670 -29.65 6.00 -12.12
CA CYS A 670 -29.03 7.25 -12.56
C CYS A 670 -27.75 7.06 -13.40
N SER A 671 -27.07 5.92 -13.26
CA SER A 671 -25.78 5.67 -13.92
C SER A 671 -25.91 4.98 -15.29
N ALA A 672 -26.95 4.17 -15.49
CA ALA A 672 -27.32 3.63 -16.80
C ALA A 672 -27.90 4.73 -17.70
N ARG A 673 -28.84 5.54 -17.17
CA ARG A 673 -29.39 6.74 -17.83
C ARG A 673 -28.29 7.68 -18.35
N ARG A 674 -27.22 7.91 -17.58
CA ARG A 674 -26.06 8.74 -18.01
C ARG A 674 -25.12 8.10 -19.04
N ARG A 675 -25.22 6.79 -19.30
CA ARG A 675 -24.32 6.07 -20.23
C ARG A 675 -24.94 5.88 -21.61
N CYS A 676 -26.22 5.49 -21.72
CA CYS A 676 -26.94 5.55 -23.01
C CYS A 676 -26.93 6.99 -23.59
N TRP A 677 -27.13 7.99 -22.72
CA TRP A 677 -27.00 9.42 -23.01
C TRP A 677 -25.69 9.82 -23.72
N LYS A 678 -24.54 9.24 -23.34
CA LYS A 678 -23.24 9.58 -23.95
C LYS A 678 -22.96 8.82 -25.25
N ALA A 679 -23.60 7.67 -25.46
CA ALA A 679 -23.39 6.86 -26.65
C ALA A 679 -24.29 7.31 -27.82
N ALA A 680 -25.53 7.74 -27.53
CA ALA A 680 -26.51 8.16 -28.52
C ALA A 680 -26.12 9.43 -29.31
N LEU A 681 -25.37 10.35 -28.67
CA LEU A 681 -25.00 11.67 -29.21
C LEU A 681 -23.71 11.68 -30.06
N ARG A 682 -23.19 10.53 -30.51
CA ARG A 682 -21.98 10.48 -31.37
C ARG A 682 -22.36 10.60 -32.87
N PRO A 683 -21.65 11.42 -33.67
CA PRO A 683 -21.87 11.49 -35.12
C PRO A 683 -21.68 10.14 -35.82
N ALA A 684 -22.52 9.87 -36.81
CA ALA A 684 -22.42 8.67 -37.65
C ALA A 684 -21.06 8.61 -38.35
N GLY A 685 -20.34 7.49 -38.20
CA GLY A 685 -18.98 7.29 -38.72
C GLY A 685 -17.89 7.11 -37.64
N SER A 686 -18.18 7.37 -36.37
CA SER A 686 -17.25 7.08 -35.27
C SER A 686 -17.18 5.57 -34.96
N PRO A 687 -16.01 4.93 -34.88
CA PRO A 687 -15.91 3.51 -34.54
C PRO A 687 -16.42 3.22 -33.10
N PRO A 688 -16.96 2.01 -32.86
CA PRO A 688 -17.54 1.64 -31.57
C PRO A 688 -16.45 1.50 -30.51
N ALA A 689 -16.46 2.38 -29.51
CA ALA A 689 -15.58 2.28 -28.36
C ALA A 689 -16.19 1.32 -27.33
N ARG A 690 -15.48 0.23 -26.99
CA ARG A 690 -15.79 -0.55 -25.78
C ARG A 690 -15.66 0.36 -24.54
N PRO A 691 -16.67 0.44 -23.66
CA PRO A 691 -16.69 1.45 -22.60
C PRO A 691 -15.76 1.09 -21.43
N PRO A 692 -14.90 2.01 -20.96
CA PRO A 692 -14.14 1.81 -19.72
C PRO A 692 -15.04 2.06 -18.51
N TRP A 693 -15.03 1.13 -17.54
CA TRP A 693 -15.79 1.25 -16.30
C TRP A 693 -15.13 2.22 -15.32
N ARG A 694 -15.88 3.21 -14.85
CA ARG A 694 -15.50 4.10 -13.74
C ARG A 694 -16.67 4.27 -12.77
N GLY A 695 -16.50 3.77 -11.55
CA GLY A 695 -17.41 4.03 -10.43
C GLY A 695 -16.96 5.28 -9.66
N TRP A 696 -17.92 6.15 -9.28
CA TRP A 696 -17.63 7.39 -8.57
C TRP A 696 -17.98 7.33 -7.08
N THR A 697 -17.15 8.00 -6.29
CA THR A 697 -17.29 8.25 -4.85
C THR A 697 -18.43 9.20 -4.49
N THR A 698 -18.83 9.15 -3.22
CA THR A 698 -19.77 10.07 -2.57
C THR A 698 -19.07 11.15 -1.76
N ARG A 699 -19.59 12.39 -1.85
CA ARG A 699 -19.58 13.34 -0.72
C ARG A 699 -21.01 13.49 -0.19
N PRO A 700 -21.21 13.58 1.15
CA PRO A 700 -22.54 13.75 1.74
C PRO A 700 -23.01 15.21 1.65
N ARG A 701 -24.33 15.42 1.63
CA ARG A 701 -24.93 16.76 1.68
C ARG A 701 -25.58 16.98 3.05
N ARG A 702 -25.38 18.19 3.59
CA ARG A 702 -25.95 18.70 4.85
C ARG A 702 -27.47 18.46 4.96
N THR A 703 -27.93 18.17 6.18
CA THR A 703 -29.32 18.38 6.61
C THR A 703 -29.34 19.13 7.94
N THR A 704 -29.99 20.28 7.98
CA THR A 704 -30.22 21.09 9.19
C THR A 704 -31.69 21.12 9.57
N ARG A 705 -31.97 20.70 10.81
CA ARG A 705 -33.04 21.13 11.73
C ARG A 705 -34.54 20.95 11.40
N THR A 706 -35.18 20.26 12.36
CA THR A 706 -36.49 20.53 13.01
C THR A 706 -37.82 20.39 12.25
N ALA A 707 -38.59 19.38 12.66
CA ALA A 707 -39.99 19.54 13.06
C ALA A 707 -40.34 18.55 14.21
N THR A 708 -41.10 19.01 15.20
CA THR A 708 -41.53 18.26 16.41
C THR A 708 -42.97 17.80 16.30
N ALA A 709 -43.33 16.62 16.86
CA ALA A 709 -44.53 16.45 17.72
C ALA A 709 -44.79 15.00 18.20
N ARG A 710 -44.94 14.85 19.54
CA ARG A 710 -45.94 14.06 20.30
C ARG A 710 -46.14 12.54 20.03
N GLY A 711 -46.21 11.77 21.13
CA GLY A 711 -47.25 10.71 21.24
C GLY A 711 -46.92 9.40 21.98
N SER A 712 -46.93 9.42 23.32
CA SER A 712 -47.41 8.33 24.22
C SER A 712 -47.18 6.84 23.91
N ALA A 713 -46.32 6.22 24.72
CA ALA A 713 -46.58 5.04 25.57
C ALA A 713 -47.48 3.86 25.10
N VAL A 714 -46.90 2.64 25.11
CA VAL A 714 -47.44 1.45 25.81
C VAL A 714 -46.23 0.70 26.43
N ALA A 715 -46.43 0.02 27.55
CA ALA A 715 -45.38 -0.65 28.31
C ALA A 715 -45.64 -2.15 28.54
N THR A 716 -44.55 -2.87 28.82
CA THR A 716 -44.45 -4.10 29.65
C THR A 716 -44.93 -5.47 29.12
N ALA A 717 -44.10 -6.48 29.41
CA ALA A 717 -44.39 -7.91 29.66
C ALA A 717 -44.93 -8.81 28.52
N CYS A 718 -44.14 -9.85 28.17
CA CYS A 718 -44.37 -11.21 28.72
C CYS A 718 -43.25 -12.20 28.33
N SER A 719 -42.50 -12.62 29.35
CA SER A 719 -42.16 -14.02 29.71
C SER A 719 -42.35 -15.17 28.70
N ALA A 720 -41.29 -15.98 28.56
CA ALA A 720 -41.37 -17.40 28.17
C ALA A 720 -42.12 -18.23 29.25
N PRO A 721 -42.54 -19.49 28.96
CA PRO A 721 -41.68 -20.61 29.41
C PRO A 721 -41.79 -21.96 28.63
N ALA A 722 -40.91 -22.90 29.04
CA ALA A 722 -41.16 -24.35 29.22
C ALA A 722 -40.87 -25.41 28.10
N ASN A 723 -39.69 -26.04 28.23
CA ASN A 723 -39.45 -27.47 28.51
C ASN A 723 -39.97 -28.62 27.62
N ARG A 724 -39.02 -29.48 27.19
CA ARG A 724 -38.86 -30.94 27.51
C ARG A 724 -37.40 -31.33 27.18
N ARG A 725 -36.56 -31.78 28.14
CA ARG A 725 -36.38 -33.17 28.65
C ARG A 725 -36.11 -34.23 27.56
N SER A 726 -35.21 -35.22 27.70
CA SER A 726 -34.05 -35.47 28.58
C SER A 726 -33.54 -36.91 28.33
N THR A 727 -32.23 -37.14 28.18
CA THR A 727 -31.59 -38.47 28.40
C THR A 727 -30.13 -38.29 28.82
N ALA A 728 -29.66 -39.13 29.75
CA ALA A 728 -28.33 -39.03 30.37
C ALA A 728 -27.53 -40.34 30.22
N PHE A 729 -26.21 -40.21 30.12
CA PHE A 729 -25.12 -41.02 30.73
C PHE A 729 -25.21 -42.56 30.82
N PRO A 730 -24.08 -43.28 30.64
CA PRO A 730 -23.18 -43.47 31.78
C PRO A 730 -21.66 -43.32 31.51
N ARG A 731 -20.92 -43.15 32.61
CA ARG A 731 -19.45 -43.19 32.70
C ARG A 731 -18.95 -44.61 32.99
N SER A 732 -17.79 -44.98 32.46
CA SER A 732 -16.80 -45.93 33.05
C SER A 732 -15.55 -45.94 32.14
N SER A 733 -14.32 -46.23 32.58
CA SER A 733 -13.72 -46.25 33.92
C SER A 733 -12.19 -46.23 33.76
N SER A 734 -11.46 -45.91 34.83
CA SER A 734 -9.99 -45.92 34.88
C SER A 734 -9.35 -47.28 34.58
N THR A 735 -8.18 -47.29 33.95
CA THR A 735 -7.17 -48.34 34.18
C THR A 735 -5.77 -47.71 34.10
N ALA A 736 -4.94 -48.00 35.10
CA ALA A 736 -3.55 -47.57 35.16
C ALA A 736 -2.64 -48.74 34.72
N CYS A 737 -1.60 -48.44 33.93
CA CYS A 737 -0.44 -49.32 33.77
C CYS A 737 0.84 -48.51 33.90
N ARG A 738 1.81 -49.05 34.64
CA ARG A 738 3.13 -48.47 34.89
C ARG A 738 4.20 -49.17 34.05
N ASN A 739 5.36 -48.52 33.97
CA ASN A 739 6.67 -49.03 33.49
C ASN A 739 6.74 -49.21 31.95
N SER A 740 7.88 -48.98 31.28
CA SER A 740 9.26 -48.81 31.77
C SER A 740 10.08 -47.82 30.92
N TRP A 741 11.08 -47.16 31.55
CA TRP A 741 12.15 -46.42 30.86
C TRP A 741 13.17 -47.40 30.21
N PRO A 742 14.15 -46.89 29.43
CA PRO A 742 15.45 -46.64 30.09
C PRO A 742 16.06 -45.25 29.82
N VAL A 743 16.72 -44.72 30.85
CA VAL A 743 17.68 -43.60 30.78
C VAL A 743 19.00 -44.09 30.19
N ALA A 744 19.67 -43.26 29.38
CA ALA A 744 21.13 -43.32 29.21
C ALA A 744 21.73 -41.96 29.58
N ALA A 745 22.79 -41.96 30.39
CA ALA A 745 23.28 -40.77 31.12
C ALA A 745 24.45 -40.05 30.40
N PRO A 746 24.69 -38.75 30.71
CA PRO A 746 25.88 -38.01 30.27
C PRO A 746 26.90 -37.79 31.41
N ALA A 747 28.20 -38.08 31.17
CA ALA A 747 29.36 -37.64 31.96
C ALA A 747 30.69 -38.24 31.40
N PRO A 748 31.90 -37.70 31.72
CA PRO A 748 32.26 -36.32 32.12
C PRO A 748 33.62 -35.83 31.51
N ALA A 749 34.19 -34.75 32.08
CA ALA A 749 35.59 -34.25 31.99
C ALA A 749 35.99 -33.36 30.77
N SER A 750 36.90 -32.38 30.88
CA SER A 750 37.43 -31.62 32.05
C SER A 750 38.30 -30.39 31.62
N ARG A 751 38.22 -29.28 32.38
CA ARG A 751 39.26 -28.24 32.64
C ARG A 751 40.14 -27.66 31.49
N THR A 752 39.81 -26.41 31.10
CA THR A 752 40.65 -25.15 31.04
C THR A 752 42.18 -25.18 31.25
N PRO A 753 42.96 -24.12 30.85
CA PRO A 753 42.74 -23.08 29.81
C PRO A 753 44.01 -22.76 28.94
N GLY A 754 43.92 -21.87 27.94
CA GLY A 754 45.11 -21.43 27.17
C GLY A 754 44.97 -20.14 26.33
N SER A 755 45.66 -19.09 26.77
CA SER A 755 46.25 -17.92 26.05
C SER A 755 45.53 -17.20 24.90
N MET A 756 45.49 -15.87 25.03
CA MET A 756 45.31 -14.87 23.96
C MET A 756 46.33 -15.01 22.82
N HIS A 757 45.97 -14.55 21.60
CA HIS A 757 46.76 -13.52 20.91
C HIS A 757 45.96 -12.76 19.85
N CYS A 758 46.14 -11.44 19.82
CA CYS A 758 45.65 -10.55 18.76
C CYS A 758 46.45 -10.77 17.47
N TRP A 759 45.83 -10.60 16.30
CA TRP A 759 46.51 -10.04 15.13
C TRP A 759 45.66 -8.97 14.47
N ARG A 760 46.28 -7.81 14.23
CA ARG A 760 45.76 -6.76 13.34
C ARG A 760 46.21 -7.07 11.92
N SER A 761 45.39 -6.76 10.94
CA SER A 761 45.76 -6.32 9.58
C SER A 761 44.57 -5.58 9.00
#